data_AF-A0A819RF33-F1
#
_entry.id   AF-A0A819RF33-F1
#
_cell.length_a   1.000
_cell.length_b   1.000
_cell.length_c   1.000
_cell.angle_alpha   90.00
_cell.angle_beta   90.00
_cell.angle_gamma   90.00
#
_symmetry.space_group_name_H-M   'P 1'
#
loop_
_entity.id
_entity.type
_entity.pdbx_description
1 polymer ?
#
loop_
_entity_poly.entity_id
_entity_poly.type
_entity_poly.pdbx_seq_one_letter_code
_entity_poly.pdbx_strand_id
1 'polypeptide(L)'
;MSFQPAIRARIPFNLSSNNTIDKQTHAYSIWLNALFTPVEFICNTTVNQSVSNEGTTTKTLRSVAELNRWYILRDHAREIFARDIQSIATKINSDIDINHCRINPKSDLNFSARTVNRQALLNFISQYNRIWFRLAMEIIFSINIENYQQMKTSIDQCLIQLHNNNVSLSLNDMNLKKSIFNNNKTASVQIRLTIKNLIIMVIFLERAKLLRLIDNDPCLYNYDSKFKSTKESIDILSQDFISSDTNLLRRLKLAGYEPTYRQTSLDEFNYLLTNNENKLWEDLKDGIRLTRCAQILLSSTNEYVARYDLSTKLKCPVVNLVHKLLNIDQAFELLQTYGHVNLTGMIETSVDFRDSDLDALLRKVLCIISNKDIMNGNKQCTLELLWRIFIVCYLSKQLSPIEKLNQEISILKTNLSKYASCSIEEQLITIDIVPLQKQHINLTSTIHLLIKWVQLICAHYKFWLYDLQESFADGRALLYIISYYLPSLCDYKRDIKHLTTLATCQTRNEHIKFNVELGQQQLINIYERNVKSNFRLLEECIKLFGTFSSDFIKYEYYAKDVPDERCTIIILAMLAHDLIFSNNNNNENDFRHQKLFKELKEKYFNDNESIIDIKNKENSINSSEISISTNTFVKEKRSCQGNFHSKNHLTNGSLY
;
A
#
# COMPACT_ATOMS: atom_id res chain seq x y z
N MET A 1 51.57 2.34 -1.12
CA MET A 1 51.37 2.00 -2.55
C MET A 1 49.89 2.13 -2.87
N SER A 2 49.58 2.94 -3.87
CA SER A 2 48.24 3.24 -4.37
C SER A 2 47.55 1.97 -4.89
N PHE A 3 46.50 1.51 -4.21
CA PHE A 3 45.65 0.43 -4.71
C PHE A 3 44.75 0.98 -5.83
N GLN A 4 45.10 0.65 -7.07
CA GLN A 4 44.18 0.74 -8.21
C GLN A 4 43.00 -0.22 -7.98
N PRO A 5 41.77 0.14 -8.41
CA PRO A 5 40.63 -0.76 -8.35
C PRO A 5 40.82 -1.87 -9.37
N ALA A 6 41.09 -3.09 -8.90
CA ALA A 6 41.16 -4.27 -9.73
C ALA A 6 39.79 -4.58 -10.36
N ILE A 7 39.84 -4.88 -11.65
CA ILE A 7 38.75 -5.15 -12.58
C ILE A 7 37.81 -6.24 -12.03
N ARG A 8 36.51 -5.93 -11.93
CA ARG A 8 35.42 -6.79 -11.43
C ARG A 8 35.36 -8.12 -12.21
N ALA A 9 35.35 -9.25 -11.51
CA ALA A 9 34.81 -10.50 -12.05
C ALA A 9 33.28 -10.40 -12.04
N ARG A 10 32.68 -10.15 -13.21
CA ARG A 10 31.23 -10.06 -13.39
C ARG A 10 30.63 -11.47 -13.33
N ILE A 11 29.80 -11.74 -12.33
CA ILE A 11 28.71 -12.70 -12.50
C ILE A 11 27.88 -12.17 -13.69
N PRO A 12 27.45 -12.99 -14.66
CA PRO A 12 26.65 -12.53 -15.79
C PRO A 12 25.21 -12.32 -15.33
N PHE A 13 24.98 -11.46 -14.33
CA PHE A 13 23.72 -10.74 -14.27
C PHE A 13 23.78 -9.74 -15.40
N ASN A 14 22.84 -9.86 -16.34
CA ASN A 14 22.73 -9.01 -17.50
C ASN A 14 22.47 -7.58 -17.00
N LEU A 15 23.53 -6.82 -16.73
CA LEU A 15 23.52 -5.40 -16.38
C LEU A 15 23.13 -4.61 -17.64
N SER A 16 21.92 -4.85 -18.13
CA SER A 16 21.27 -3.90 -19.01
C SER A 16 20.64 -2.84 -18.11
N SER A 17 20.91 -1.57 -18.42
CA SER A 17 20.26 -0.40 -17.82
C SER A 17 18.72 -0.43 -17.92
N ASN A 18 18.17 -1.35 -18.71
CA ASN A 18 16.72 -1.53 -18.86
C ASN A 18 16.10 -2.09 -17.56
N ASN A 19 16.79 -3.02 -16.87
CA ASN A 19 16.26 -3.63 -15.65
C ASN A 19 16.03 -2.63 -14.51
N THR A 20 16.83 -1.57 -14.38
CA THR A 20 16.66 -0.61 -13.27
C THR A 20 15.48 0.33 -13.51
N ILE A 21 15.31 0.81 -14.75
CA ILE A 21 14.17 1.65 -15.15
C ILE A 21 12.87 0.86 -14.97
N ASP A 22 12.84 -0.40 -15.38
CA ASP A 22 11.64 -1.25 -15.29
C ASP A 22 11.28 -1.52 -13.83
N LYS A 23 12.26 -1.82 -12.97
CA LYS A 23 12.06 -1.98 -11.52
C LYS A 23 11.53 -0.73 -10.84
N GLN A 24 12.15 0.43 -11.10
CA GLN A 24 11.68 1.70 -10.55
C GLN A 24 10.28 2.05 -11.07
N THR A 25 10.00 1.77 -12.34
CA THR A 25 8.68 1.99 -12.94
C THR A 25 7.60 1.15 -12.26
N HIS A 26 7.88 -0.13 -12.04
CA HIS A 26 6.99 -1.03 -11.30
C HIS A 26 6.77 -0.56 -9.86
N ALA A 27 7.86 -0.27 -9.13
CA ALA A 27 7.79 0.19 -7.75
C ALA A 27 7.00 1.50 -7.60
N TYR A 28 7.26 2.51 -8.44
CA TYR A 28 6.52 3.77 -8.36
C TYR A 28 5.05 3.62 -8.77
N SER A 29 4.73 2.73 -9.71
CA SER A 29 3.34 2.47 -10.09
C SER A 29 2.55 1.91 -8.91
N ILE A 30 3.13 0.94 -8.18
CA ILE A 30 2.49 0.37 -7.00
C ILE A 30 2.44 1.40 -5.86
N TRP A 31 3.49 2.22 -5.68
CA TRP A 31 3.51 3.27 -4.65
C TRP A 31 2.40 4.30 -4.88
N LEU A 32 2.28 4.80 -6.10
CA LEU A 32 1.23 5.75 -6.48
C LEU A 32 -0.15 5.11 -6.39
N ASN A 33 -0.31 3.84 -6.79
CA ASN A 33 -1.56 3.12 -6.60
C ASN A 33 -1.92 2.95 -5.12
N ALA A 34 -0.96 2.67 -4.23
CA ALA A 34 -1.19 2.64 -2.80
C ALA A 34 -1.56 4.03 -2.25
N LEU A 35 -1.00 5.11 -2.81
CA LEU A 35 -1.36 6.48 -2.46
C LEU A 35 -2.77 6.87 -2.94
N PHE A 36 -3.17 6.41 -4.14
CA PHE A 36 -4.47 6.70 -4.73
C PHE A 36 -5.58 5.78 -4.26
N THR A 37 -5.25 4.57 -3.82
CA THR A 37 -6.21 3.63 -3.27
C THR A 37 -6.49 4.07 -1.84
N PRO A 38 -7.69 4.60 -1.55
CA PRO A 38 -8.04 4.90 -0.19
C PRO A 38 -8.10 3.61 0.64
N VAL A 39 -7.73 3.71 1.93
CA VAL A 39 -7.44 2.57 2.83
C VAL A 39 -8.62 1.58 2.98
N GLU A 40 -9.84 2.00 2.64
CA GLU A 40 -11.06 1.23 2.89
C GLU A 40 -11.90 1.09 1.64
N PHE A 41 -11.75 0.02 0.88
CA PHE A 41 -12.79 -0.66 0.09
C PHE A 41 -12.08 -1.57 -0.91
N ILE A 42 -11.32 -2.55 -0.40
CA ILE A 42 -11.14 -3.80 -1.14
C ILE A 42 -12.35 -4.65 -0.75
N CYS A 43 -13.55 -4.21 -1.15
CA CYS A 43 -14.68 -5.12 -1.22
C CYS A 43 -14.24 -6.25 -2.12
N ASN A 44 -14.23 -7.47 -1.59
CA ASN A 44 -13.97 -8.72 -2.29
C ASN A 44 -14.72 -8.79 -3.63
N THR A 45 -14.17 -8.22 -4.69
CA THR A 45 -14.49 -8.55 -6.07
C THR A 45 -13.36 -9.40 -6.58
N THR A 46 -13.34 -10.65 -6.11
CA THR A 46 -12.67 -11.87 -6.66
C THR A 46 -12.29 -12.84 -5.53
N VAL A 47 -13.21 -13.15 -4.62
CA VAL A 47 -13.19 -14.52 -4.06
C VAL A 47 -13.98 -15.36 -5.05
N ASN A 48 -13.24 -16.03 -5.93
CA ASN A 48 -13.79 -17.12 -6.73
C ASN A 48 -14.61 -18.01 -5.81
N GLN A 49 -15.86 -18.24 -6.18
CA GLN A 49 -16.69 -19.30 -5.61
C GLN A 49 -16.00 -20.63 -5.89
N SER A 50 -15.12 -21.05 -4.99
CA SER A 50 -14.69 -22.44 -4.88
C SER A 50 -15.19 -22.97 -3.54
N VAL A 51 -16.37 -23.60 -3.63
CA VAL A 51 -16.85 -24.72 -2.80
C VAL A 51 -16.66 -24.55 -1.28
N SER A 52 -17.72 -24.08 -0.62
CA SER A 52 -17.84 -24.16 0.84
C SER A 52 -18.14 -25.60 1.27
N ASN A 53 -17.13 -26.28 1.82
CA ASN A 53 -17.34 -27.18 2.94
C ASN A 53 -17.30 -26.35 4.23
N GLU A 54 -18.23 -26.65 5.13
CA GLU A 54 -18.41 -25.99 6.43
C GLU A 54 -17.11 -26.03 7.25
N GLY A 55 -16.54 -24.85 7.49
CA GLY A 55 -15.39 -24.63 8.35
C GLY A 55 -15.32 -23.15 8.67
N THR A 56 -15.41 -22.83 9.96
CA THR A 56 -15.36 -21.49 10.57
C THR A 56 -14.42 -20.54 9.81
N THR A 57 -14.98 -19.65 8.99
CA THR A 57 -14.22 -18.57 8.36
C THR A 57 -13.80 -17.59 9.45
N THR A 58 -12.53 -17.62 9.86
CA THR A 58 -11.93 -16.58 10.69
C THR A 58 -12.04 -15.26 9.93
N LYS A 59 -12.99 -14.41 10.33
CA LYS A 59 -13.13 -13.05 9.80
C LYS A 59 -11.80 -12.33 10.02
N THR A 60 -11.14 -11.89 8.95
CA THR A 60 -9.88 -11.14 9.04
C THR A 60 -10.11 -9.88 9.88
N LEU A 61 -9.09 -9.40 10.61
CA LEU A 61 -9.15 -8.14 11.37
C LEU A 61 -9.69 -6.98 10.52
N ARG A 62 -9.32 -6.96 9.23
CA ARG A 62 -9.83 -6.02 8.21
C ARG A 62 -11.35 -6.12 8.02
N SER A 63 -11.89 -7.33 7.83
CA SER A 63 -13.33 -7.53 7.64
C SER A 63 -14.18 -7.11 8.85
N VAL A 64 -13.65 -7.25 10.06
CA VAL A 64 -14.32 -6.79 11.29
C VAL A 64 -14.27 -5.27 11.41
N ALA A 65 -13.13 -4.65 11.10
CA ALA A 65 -13.00 -3.19 11.06
C ALA A 65 -13.95 -2.54 10.03
N GLU A 66 -14.07 -3.14 8.84
CA GLU A 66 -14.98 -2.66 7.77
C GLU A 66 -16.46 -2.72 8.19
N LEU A 67 -16.87 -3.78 8.89
CA LEU A 67 -18.24 -3.89 9.42
C LEU A 67 -18.54 -2.80 10.47
N ASN A 68 -17.59 -2.54 11.38
CA ASN A 68 -17.74 -1.51 12.39
C ASN A 68 -17.84 -0.12 11.77
N ARG A 69 -17.03 0.17 10.73
CA ARG A 69 -17.10 1.45 10.01
C ARG A 69 -18.42 1.64 9.27
N TRP A 70 -18.95 0.59 8.64
CA TRP A 70 -20.28 0.67 8.00
C TRP A 70 -21.38 0.94 9.02
N TYR A 71 -21.27 0.39 10.25
CA TYR A 71 -22.21 0.70 11.32
C TYR A 71 -22.17 2.18 11.73
N ILE A 72 -20.97 2.71 11.97
CA ILE A 72 -20.77 4.13 12.33
C ILE A 72 -21.30 5.04 11.21
N LEU A 73 -20.98 4.72 9.96
CA LEU A 73 -21.47 5.45 8.78
C LEU A 73 -23.00 5.51 8.72
N ARG A 74 -23.68 4.38 9.01
CA ARG A 74 -25.14 4.35 9.05
C ARG A 74 -25.71 5.25 10.13
N ASP A 75 -25.09 5.28 11.31
CA ASP A 75 -25.58 6.08 12.42
C ASP A 75 -25.49 7.59 12.09
N HIS A 76 -24.33 8.02 11.56
CA HIS A 76 -24.14 9.38 11.06
C HIS A 76 -25.14 9.74 9.94
N ALA A 77 -25.40 8.81 9.03
CA ALA A 77 -26.37 9.01 7.96
C ALA A 77 -27.81 9.16 8.46
N ARG A 78 -28.19 8.46 9.55
CA ARG A 78 -29.51 8.62 10.19
C ARG A 78 -29.64 9.99 10.85
N GLU A 79 -28.61 10.46 11.54
CA GLU A 79 -28.60 11.80 12.14
C GLU A 79 -28.79 12.88 11.08
N ILE A 80 -28.09 12.78 9.95
CA ILE A 80 -28.22 13.73 8.84
C ILE A 80 -29.64 13.69 8.25
N PHE A 81 -30.21 12.50 8.07
CA PHE A 81 -31.58 12.38 7.58
C PHE A 81 -32.58 13.07 8.52
N ALA A 82 -32.46 12.81 9.84
CA ALA A 82 -33.32 13.41 10.86
C ALA A 82 -33.19 14.93 10.94
N ARG A 83 -31.95 15.45 10.87
CA ARG A 83 -31.66 16.88 11.03
C ARG A 83 -31.98 17.70 9.77
N ASP A 84 -31.53 17.24 8.61
CA ASP A 84 -31.49 18.06 7.40
C ASP A 84 -32.64 17.75 6.43
N ILE A 85 -33.15 16.52 6.42
CA ILE A 85 -34.03 16.02 5.35
C ILE A 85 -35.46 15.77 5.83
N GLN A 86 -35.67 15.41 7.09
CA GLN A 86 -36.98 15.07 7.65
C GLN A 86 -38.04 16.15 7.40
N SER A 87 -37.68 17.44 7.58
CA SER A 87 -38.60 18.56 7.35
C SER A 87 -38.95 18.73 5.85
N ILE A 88 -38.02 18.46 4.95
CA ILE A 88 -38.23 18.50 3.50
C ILE A 88 -39.09 17.30 3.08
N ALA A 89 -38.80 16.11 3.61
CA ALA A 89 -39.54 14.88 3.34
C ALA A 89 -41.00 15.00 3.76
N THR A 90 -41.30 15.59 4.93
CA THR A 90 -42.70 15.81 5.38
C THR A 90 -43.47 16.76 4.47
N LYS A 91 -42.85 17.83 3.96
CA LYS A 91 -43.45 18.74 2.98
C LYS A 91 -43.66 18.08 1.61
N ILE A 92 -42.71 17.23 1.17
CA ILE A 92 -42.84 16.47 -0.08
C ILE A 92 -43.95 15.43 0.04
N ASN A 93 -44.09 14.78 1.20
CA ASN A 93 -45.19 13.87 1.48
C ASN A 93 -46.54 14.58 1.30
N SER A 94 -46.73 15.74 1.95
CA SER A 94 -47.97 16.48 1.82
C SER A 94 -48.21 16.99 0.40
N ASP A 95 -47.18 17.42 -0.34
CA ASP A 95 -47.34 17.87 -1.72
C ASP A 95 -47.71 16.73 -2.70
N ILE A 96 -47.27 15.48 -2.44
CA ILE A 96 -47.57 14.29 -3.26
C ILE A 96 -48.91 13.64 -2.87
N ASP A 97 -49.37 13.85 -1.64
CA ASP A 97 -50.61 13.26 -1.13
C ASP A 97 -51.81 13.57 -2.02
N ILE A 98 -52.75 12.61 -2.06
CA ILE A 98 -53.95 12.68 -2.90
C ILE A 98 -54.78 13.93 -2.60
N ASN A 99 -54.73 14.43 -1.37
CA ASN A 99 -55.54 15.59 -0.94
C ASN A 99 -55.01 16.92 -1.48
N HIS A 100 -53.69 17.06 -1.63
CA HIS A 100 -53.07 18.31 -2.09
C HIS A 100 -52.69 18.27 -3.57
N CYS A 101 -52.29 17.11 -4.11
CA CYS A 101 -51.98 16.89 -5.53
C CYS A 101 -51.11 18.01 -6.16
N ARG A 102 -50.11 18.50 -5.41
CA ARG A 102 -49.19 19.55 -5.84
C ARG A 102 -48.03 19.00 -6.65
N ILE A 103 -47.67 17.75 -6.41
CA ILE A 103 -46.80 16.91 -7.22
C ILE A 103 -47.63 15.71 -7.69
N ASN A 104 -47.93 15.66 -8.99
CA ASN A 104 -48.79 14.63 -9.55
C ASN A 104 -47.99 13.63 -10.42
N PRO A 105 -47.85 12.36 -10.00
CA PRO A 105 -47.34 11.32 -10.88
C PRO A 105 -48.28 11.12 -12.08
N LYS A 106 -47.74 10.66 -13.20
CA LYS A 106 -48.59 10.34 -14.37
C LYS A 106 -49.57 9.22 -14.02
N SER A 107 -50.81 9.37 -14.48
CA SER A 107 -51.93 8.45 -14.15
C SER A 107 -51.78 7.05 -14.77
N ASP A 108 -51.01 6.93 -15.85
CA ASP A 108 -50.77 5.71 -16.64
C ASP A 108 -49.55 4.90 -16.18
N LEU A 109 -48.86 5.32 -15.10
CA LEU A 109 -47.74 4.57 -14.57
C LEU A 109 -48.15 3.18 -14.08
N ASN A 110 -47.30 2.20 -14.38
CA ASN A 110 -47.51 0.81 -13.98
C ASN A 110 -46.16 0.12 -13.78
N PHE A 111 -45.86 -0.30 -12.55
CA PHE A 111 -44.59 -0.94 -12.19
C PHE A 111 -44.66 -2.47 -12.10
N SER A 112 -45.69 -3.09 -12.67
CA SER A 112 -45.79 -4.55 -12.78
C SER A 112 -44.64 -5.16 -13.60
N ALA A 113 -44.49 -6.48 -13.52
CA ALA A 113 -43.41 -7.18 -14.22
C ALA A 113 -43.49 -6.92 -15.74
N ARG A 114 -42.33 -6.66 -16.36
CA ARG A 114 -42.14 -6.47 -17.81
C ARG A 114 -42.77 -5.19 -18.41
N THR A 115 -43.10 -4.18 -17.61
CA THR A 115 -43.54 -2.88 -18.14
C THR A 115 -42.37 -1.95 -18.48
N VAL A 116 -42.57 -1.06 -19.46
CA VAL A 116 -41.60 -0.02 -19.82
C VAL A 116 -41.31 0.91 -18.64
N ASN A 117 -42.34 1.28 -17.86
CA ASN A 117 -42.22 2.14 -16.69
C ASN A 117 -41.38 1.49 -15.57
N ARG A 118 -41.50 0.17 -15.37
CA ARG A 118 -40.63 -0.57 -14.45
C ARG A 118 -39.18 -0.57 -14.94
N GLN A 119 -38.96 -0.76 -16.24
CA GLN A 119 -37.61 -0.72 -16.80
C GLN A 119 -37.00 0.69 -16.70
N ALA A 120 -37.79 1.74 -16.95
CA ALA A 120 -37.36 3.13 -16.76
C ALA A 120 -36.94 3.40 -15.31
N LEU A 121 -37.72 2.91 -14.34
CA LEU A 121 -37.41 3.03 -12.91
C LEU A 121 -36.09 2.32 -12.54
N LEU A 122 -35.93 1.07 -12.96
CA LEU A 122 -34.71 0.29 -12.70
C LEU A 122 -33.50 0.91 -13.40
N ASN A 123 -33.68 1.41 -14.61
CA ASN A 123 -32.63 2.12 -15.35
C ASN A 123 -32.24 3.43 -14.64
N PHE A 124 -33.21 4.17 -14.07
CA PHE A 124 -32.94 5.37 -13.29
C PHE A 124 -32.11 5.05 -12.03
N ILE A 125 -32.52 4.03 -11.28
CA ILE A 125 -31.80 3.55 -10.09
C ILE A 125 -30.39 3.08 -10.45
N SER A 126 -30.22 2.38 -11.57
CA SER A 126 -28.92 1.86 -11.99
C SER A 126 -27.93 2.94 -12.44
N GLN A 127 -28.34 4.21 -12.54
CA GLN A 127 -27.42 5.32 -12.81
C GLN A 127 -26.59 5.70 -11.58
N TYR A 128 -27.06 5.37 -10.36
CA TYR A 128 -26.37 5.68 -9.11
C TYR A 128 -25.32 4.63 -8.77
N ASN A 129 -24.26 5.05 -8.08
CA ASN A 129 -23.28 4.16 -7.49
C ASN A 129 -23.94 3.30 -6.41
N ARG A 130 -23.62 2.00 -6.43
CA ARG A 130 -24.28 0.98 -5.60
C ARG A 130 -24.07 1.19 -4.10
N ILE A 131 -22.92 1.73 -3.67
CA ILE A 131 -22.61 1.94 -2.24
C ILE A 131 -23.48 3.07 -1.70
N TRP A 132 -23.55 4.18 -2.44
CA TRP A 132 -24.44 5.29 -2.10
C TRP A 132 -25.90 4.87 -2.11
N PHE A 133 -26.33 4.13 -3.13
CA PHE A 133 -27.70 3.63 -3.23
C PHE A 133 -28.05 2.67 -2.08
N ARG A 134 -27.13 1.78 -1.70
CA ARG A 134 -27.28 0.91 -0.52
C ARG A 134 -27.53 1.75 0.73
N LEU A 135 -26.67 2.75 0.99
CA LEU A 135 -26.80 3.62 2.15
C LEU A 135 -28.18 4.30 2.17
N ALA A 136 -28.64 4.84 1.03
CA ALA A 136 -29.97 5.45 0.94
C ALA A 136 -31.11 4.47 1.27
N MET A 137 -31.05 3.24 0.77
CA MET A 137 -32.05 2.21 1.05
C MET A 137 -32.08 1.83 2.54
N GLU A 138 -30.91 1.63 3.15
CA GLU A 138 -30.79 1.24 4.55
C GLU A 138 -31.32 2.34 5.49
N ILE A 139 -31.18 3.62 5.12
CA ILE A 139 -31.67 4.75 5.91
C ILE A 139 -33.16 4.98 5.73
N ILE A 140 -33.64 5.05 4.48
CA ILE A 140 -35.03 5.41 4.19
C ILE A 140 -36.01 4.27 4.54
N PHE A 141 -35.59 3.01 4.40
CA PHE A 141 -36.42 1.85 4.68
C PHE A 141 -36.05 1.12 5.97
N SER A 142 -34.98 1.52 6.67
CA SER A 142 -34.50 0.85 7.90
C SER A 142 -34.22 -0.64 7.70
N ILE A 143 -33.63 -1.01 6.56
CA ILE A 143 -33.27 -2.39 6.19
C ILE A 143 -31.75 -2.59 6.35
N ASN A 144 -31.31 -3.82 6.62
CA ASN A 144 -29.89 -4.19 6.56
C ASN A 144 -29.62 -4.95 5.25
N ILE A 145 -28.74 -4.43 4.39
CA ILE A 145 -28.39 -5.06 3.12
C ILE A 145 -26.96 -5.56 3.23
N GLU A 146 -26.75 -6.87 3.20
CA GLU A 146 -25.41 -7.46 3.25
C GLU A 146 -24.92 -7.82 1.85
N ASN A 147 -25.83 -8.30 0.99
CA ASN A 147 -25.49 -8.88 -0.32
C ASN A 147 -26.29 -8.28 -1.48
N TYR A 148 -25.78 -8.42 -2.70
CA TYR A 148 -26.45 -7.92 -3.92
C TYR A 148 -27.85 -8.52 -4.15
N GLN A 149 -28.05 -9.80 -3.82
CA GLN A 149 -29.37 -10.44 -3.92
C GLN A 149 -30.39 -9.80 -2.97
N GLN A 150 -29.97 -9.44 -1.75
CA GLN A 150 -30.82 -8.74 -0.79
C GLN A 150 -31.13 -7.32 -1.27
N MET A 151 -30.18 -6.64 -1.90
CA MET A 151 -30.42 -5.32 -2.52
C MET A 151 -31.50 -5.42 -3.60
N LYS A 152 -31.40 -6.39 -4.52
CA LYS A 152 -32.41 -6.60 -5.58
C LYS A 152 -33.79 -6.87 -5.00
N THR A 153 -33.86 -7.74 -3.99
CA THR A 153 -35.11 -8.08 -3.30
C THR A 153 -35.71 -6.87 -2.58
N SER A 154 -34.86 -6.05 -1.94
CA SER A 154 -35.28 -4.83 -1.25
C SER A 154 -35.80 -3.77 -2.22
N ILE A 155 -35.20 -3.61 -3.41
CA ILE A 155 -35.73 -2.72 -4.46
C ILE A 155 -37.13 -3.17 -4.87
N ASP A 156 -37.32 -4.47 -5.11
CA ASP A 156 -38.62 -5.02 -5.47
C ASP A 156 -39.66 -4.80 -4.35
N GLN A 157 -39.33 -5.02 -3.09
CA GLN A 157 -40.27 -4.88 -1.97
C GLN A 157 -40.53 -3.43 -1.53
N CYS A 158 -39.53 -2.54 -1.59
CA CYS A 158 -39.64 -1.20 -1.02
C CYS A 158 -39.97 -0.12 -2.03
N LEU A 159 -39.66 -0.34 -3.32
CA LEU A 159 -39.91 0.63 -4.38
C LEU A 159 -40.98 0.17 -5.36
N ILE A 160 -41.15 -1.12 -5.62
CA ILE A 160 -42.02 -1.58 -6.73
C ILE A 160 -43.29 -2.27 -6.22
N GLN A 161 -43.13 -3.20 -5.30
CA GLN A 161 -44.18 -3.94 -4.61
C GLN A 161 -44.19 -3.47 -3.16
N LEU A 162 -44.57 -2.21 -2.95
CA LEU A 162 -44.90 -1.69 -1.62
C LEU A 162 -46.10 -2.49 -1.07
N HIS A 163 -45.81 -3.71 -0.59
CA HIS A 163 -46.76 -4.57 0.05
C HIS A 163 -47.25 -3.85 1.31
N ASN A 164 -48.53 -4.06 1.62
CA ASN A 164 -49.32 -3.42 2.67
C ASN A 164 -48.80 -3.61 4.11
N ASN A 165 -47.50 -3.68 4.37
CA ASN A 165 -46.94 -3.89 5.70
C ASN A 165 -46.93 -2.62 6.57
N ASN A 166 -47.26 -1.44 6.01
CA ASN A 166 -47.45 -0.20 6.78
C ASN A 166 -48.92 0.22 6.91
N VAL A 167 -49.90 -0.65 6.61
CA VAL A 167 -51.33 -0.34 6.82
C VAL A 167 -51.80 -0.67 8.25
N SER A 168 -50.95 -1.19 9.13
CA SER A 168 -51.32 -1.47 10.53
C SER A 168 -51.09 -0.29 11.49
N LEU A 169 -51.26 0.96 11.06
CA LEU A 169 -51.29 2.13 11.98
C LEU A 169 -52.39 3.18 11.70
N SER A 170 -53.37 2.89 10.84
CA SER A 170 -54.65 3.65 10.87
C SER A 170 -55.79 2.83 10.27
N LEU A 171 -56.28 1.86 11.05
CA LEU A 171 -57.35 0.95 10.68
C LEU A 171 -58.75 1.51 10.98
N ASN A 172 -58.99 2.80 10.71
CA ASN A 172 -60.30 3.43 10.94
C ASN A 172 -60.99 4.02 9.70
N ASP A 173 -60.61 3.63 8.48
CA ASP A 173 -61.34 4.05 7.27
C ASP A 173 -61.90 2.87 6.47
N MET A 174 -62.89 2.18 7.07
CA MET A 174 -63.73 1.19 6.37
C MET A 174 -64.69 1.82 5.34
N ASN A 175 -64.64 3.14 5.11
CA ASN A 175 -65.53 3.84 4.18
C ASN A 175 -64.89 4.18 2.82
N LEU A 176 -63.58 3.97 2.62
CA LEU A 176 -62.89 4.27 1.35
C LEU A 176 -62.93 3.13 0.31
N LYS A 177 -63.31 1.91 0.72
CA LYS A 177 -63.35 0.72 -0.17
C LYS A 177 -64.45 0.75 -1.25
N LYS A 178 -65.37 1.73 -1.22
CA LYS A 178 -66.39 1.92 -2.28
C LYS A 178 -66.07 3.02 -3.30
N SER A 179 -64.96 3.75 -3.16
CA SER A 179 -64.59 4.86 -4.06
C SER A 179 -63.48 4.51 -5.07
N ILE A 180 -63.02 3.26 -5.10
CA ILE A 180 -61.81 2.84 -5.84
C ILE A 180 -62.05 2.69 -7.35
N PHE A 181 -63.29 2.76 -7.83
CA PHE A 181 -63.59 2.46 -9.25
C PHE A 181 -63.96 3.64 -10.16
N ASN A 182 -63.91 4.90 -9.70
CA ASN A 182 -64.51 5.98 -10.49
C ASN A 182 -63.68 7.26 -10.77
N ASN A 183 -62.35 7.26 -10.65
CA ASN A 183 -61.55 8.41 -11.13
C ASN A 183 -60.30 7.97 -11.91
N ASN A 184 -60.44 7.78 -13.22
CA ASN A 184 -59.37 7.44 -14.18
C ASN A 184 -58.31 8.57 -14.39
N LYS A 185 -58.21 9.54 -13.48
CA LYS A 185 -57.35 10.74 -13.65
C LYS A 185 -56.20 10.85 -12.63
N THR A 186 -56.17 10.04 -11.58
CA THR A 186 -55.16 10.15 -10.51
C THR A 186 -54.36 8.87 -10.34
N ALA A 187 -53.03 9.01 -10.21
CA ALA A 187 -52.14 7.89 -9.96
C ALA A 187 -52.43 7.20 -8.61
N SER A 188 -52.22 5.87 -8.55
CA SER A 188 -52.46 5.05 -7.36
C SER A 188 -51.60 5.47 -6.17
N VAL A 189 -52.06 5.10 -4.95
CA VAL A 189 -51.33 5.35 -3.70
C VAL A 189 -49.92 4.75 -3.75
N GLN A 190 -49.76 3.54 -4.31
CA GLN A 190 -48.47 2.87 -4.42
C GLN A 190 -47.52 3.63 -5.36
N ILE A 191 -48.02 4.13 -6.49
CA ILE A 191 -47.21 4.93 -7.43
C ILE A 191 -46.76 6.23 -6.74
N ARG A 192 -47.68 6.93 -6.06
CA ARG A 192 -47.35 8.14 -5.30
C ARG A 192 -46.26 7.89 -4.26
N LEU A 193 -46.38 6.80 -3.48
CA LEU A 193 -45.39 6.41 -2.48
C LEU A 193 -44.04 6.05 -3.10
N THR A 194 -44.04 5.39 -4.27
CA THR A 194 -42.81 5.08 -5.02
C THR A 194 -42.10 6.35 -5.44
N ILE A 195 -42.81 7.28 -6.09
CA ILE A 195 -42.23 8.56 -6.57
C ILE A 195 -41.73 9.41 -5.40
N LYS A 196 -42.49 9.44 -4.30
CA LYS A 196 -42.09 10.09 -3.04
C LYS A 196 -40.76 9.55 -2.52
N ASN A 197 -40.64 8.22 -2.41
CA ASN A 197 -39.42 7.59 -1.93
C ASN A 197 -38.23 7.87 -2.87
N LEU A 198 -38.43 7.84 -4.19
CA LEU A 198 -37.38 8.21 -5.15
C LEU A 198 -36.91 9.65 -4.96
N ILE A 199 -37.83 10.61 -4.85
CA ILE A 199 -37.47 12.03 -4.64
C ILE A 199 -36.67 12.18 -3.34
N ILE A 200 -37.12 11.57 -2.24
CA ILE A 200 -36.42 11.63 -0.95
C ILE A 200 -35.03 10.96 -1.06
N MET A 201 -34.91 9.84 -1.78
CA MET A 201 -33.63 9.19 -2.05
C MET A 201 -32.67 10.12 -2.78
N VAL A 202 -33.10 10.79 -3.85
CA VAL A 202 -32.26 11.73 -4.62
C VAL A 202 -31.74 12.86 -3.72
N ILE A 203 -32.62 13.44 -2.89
CA ILE A 203 -32.26 14.52 -1.96
C ILE A 203 -31.25 14.03 -0.91
N PHE A 204 -31.49 12.86 -0.33
CA PHE A 204 -30.57 12.25 0.64
C PHE A 204 -29.21 11.94 0.04
N LEU A 205 -29.19 11.37 -1.16
CA LEU A 205 -27.96 11.01 -1.87
C LEU A 205 -27.09 12.24 -2.16
N GLU A 206 -27.68 13.34 -2.62
CA GLU A 206 -26.94 14.60 -2.79
C GLU A 206 -26.39 15.11 -1.45
N ARG A 207 -27.23 15.16 -0.42
CA ARG A 207 -26.81 15.68 0.89
C ARG A 207 -25.67 14.85 1.49
N ALA A 208 -25.77 13.52 1.40
CA ALA A 208 -24.75 12.57 1.83
C ALA A 208 -23.42 12.78 1.08
N LYS A 209 -23.51 13.01 -0.24
CA LYS A 209 -22.34 13.26 -1.10
C LYS A 209 -21.66 14.59 -0.77
N LEU A 210 -22.43 15.67 -0.62
CA LEU A 210 -21.88 17.00 -0.28
C LEU A 210 -21.21 17.05 1.10
N LEU A 211 -21.70 16.24 2.04
CA LEU A 211 -21.11 16.09 3.37
C LEU A 211 -19.92 15.10 3.42
N ARG A 212 -19.57 14.47 2.28
CA ARG A 212 -18.52 13.44 2.19
C ARG A 212 -18.65 12.36 3.25
N LEU A 213 -19.86 11.83 3.42
CA LEU A 213 -20.14 10.83 4.45
C LEU A 213 -19.26 9.59 4.34
N ILE A 214 -18.90 9.19 3.12
CA ILE A 214 -18.00 8.07 2.86
C ILE A 214 -16.59 8.65 2.70
N ASP A 215 -15.63 8.17 3.50
CA ASP A 215 -14.24 8.68 3.55
C ASP A 215 -13.55 8.75 2.17
N ASN A 216 -13.80 7.76 1.30
CA ASN A 216 -13.24 7.71 -0.08
C ASN A 216 -13.97 8.59 -1.09
N ASP A 217 -15.14 9.08 -0.68
CA ASP A 217 -16.03 9.91 -1.46
C ASP A 217 -16.24 9.42 -2.92
N PRO A 218 -16.69 8.16 -3.15
CA PRO A 218 -16.85 7.63 -4.51
C PRO A 218 -17.86 8.46 -5.32
N CYS A 219 -17.79 8.44 -6.65
CA CYS A 219 -18.76 9.10 -7.52
C CYS A 219 -20.20 8.76 -7.13
N LEU A 220 -21.09 9.76 -7.14
CA LEU A 220 -22.49 9.53 -6.84
C LEU A 220 -23.19 8.80 -8.00
N TYR A 221 -22.84 9.18 -9.23
CA TYR A 221 -23.34 8.58 -10.46
C TYR A 221 -22.26 7.67 -11.07
N ASN A 222 -22.70 6.60 -11.73
CA ASN A 222 -21.80 5.69 -12.43
C ASN A 222 -21.13 6.40 -13.63
N TYR A 223 -19.98 5.89 -14.09
CA TYR A 223 -19.25 6.48 -15.22
C TYR A 223 -20.12 6.57 -16.50
N ASP A 224 -20.88 5.53 -16.80
CA ASP A 224 -21.78 5.49 -17.97
C ASP A 224 -23.16 6.12 -17.71
N SER A 225 -23.31 6.91 -16.65
CA SER A 225 -24.62 7.46 -16.29
C SER A 225 -25.12 8.50 -17.29
N LYS A 226 -26.43 8.50 -17.53
CA LYS A 226 -27.10 9.47 -18.43
C LYS A 226 -27.19 10.89 -17.87
N PHE A 227 -26.99 11.04 -16.57
CA PHE A 227 -27.00 12.33 -15.87
C PHE A 227 -25.81 12.42 -14.93
N LYS A 228 -25.27 13.63 -14.80
CA LYS A 228 -24.09 13.96 -13.98
C LYS A 228 -24.39 15.03 -12.94
N SER A 229 -25.58 15.61 -12.93
CA SER A 229 -26.02 16.53 -11.88
C SER A 229 -27.33 16.08 -11.24
N THR A 230 -27.54 16.48 -9.98
CA THR A 230 -28.82 16.17 -9.32
C THR A 230 -29.99 16.85 -10.01
N LYS A 231 -29.76 18.05 -10.56
CA LYS A 231 -30.74 18.74 -11.42
C LYS A 231 -31.15 17.88 -12.61
N GLU A 232 -30.20 17.34 -13.38
CA GLU A 232 -30.49 16.45 -14.50
C GLU A 232 -31.23 15.16 -14.05
N SER A 233 -30.86 14.60 -12.89
CA SER A 233 -31.55 13.43 -12.33
C SER A 233 -33.02 13.73 -12.02
N ILE A 234 -33.31 14.93 -11.48
CA ILE A 234 -34.66 15.41 -11.18
C ILE A 234 -35.42 15.68 -12.47
N ASP A 235 -34.77 16.24 -13.49
CA ASP A 235 -35.38 16.51 -14.79
C ASP A 235 -35.80 15.19 -15.49
N ILE A 236 -34.96 14.15 -15.46
CA ILE A 236 -35.30 12.82 -15.99
C ILE A 236 -36.43 12.18 -15.19
N LEU A 237 -36.38 12.24 -13.85
CA LEU A 237 -37.45 11.75 -12.99
C LEU A 237 -38.78 12.47 -13.31
N SER A 238 -38.73 13.79 -13.51
CA SER A 238 -39.88 14.60 -13.88
C SER A 238 -40.42 14.22 -15.25
N GLN A 239 -39.55 14.02 -16.24
CA GLN A 239 -39.93 13.62 -17.60
C GLN A 239 -40.58 12.24 -17.64
N ASP A 240 -40.02 11.26 -16.92
CA ASP A 240 -40.46 9.87 -17.00
C ASP A 240 -41.71 9.62 -16.15
N PHE A 241 -41.79 10.18 -14.94
CA PHE A 241 -42.78 9.78 -13.93
C PHE A 241 -43.77 10.85 -13.50
N ILE A 242 -43.51 12.13 -13.78
CA ILE A 242 -44.35 13.23 -13.29
C ILE A 242 -45.20 13.80 -14.43
N SER A 243 -46.41 14.25 -14.09
CA SER A 243 -47.31 14.89 -15.04
C SER A 243 -46.74 16.23 -15.51
N SER A 244 -46.93 16.58 -16.78
CA SER A 244 -46.42 17.82 -17.40
C SER A 244 -46.79 19.09 -16.64
N ASP A 245 -47.93 19.08 -15.94
CA ASP A 245 -48.47 20.24 -15.22
C ASP A 245 -47.71 20.52 -13.91
N THR A 246 -46.88 19.59 -13.46
CA THR A 246 -46.07 19.73 -12.24
C THR A 246 -44.65 20.14 -12.59
N ASN A 247 -44.26 21.35 -12.21
CA ASN A 247 -42.85 21.74 -12.19
C ASN A 247 -42.19 21.22 -10.90
N LEU A 248 -41.58 20.03 -10.97
CA LEU A 248 -40.98 19.37 -9.79
C LEU A 248 -39.90 20.25 -9.13
N LEU A 249 -38.99 20.82 -9.91
CA LEU A 249 -37.88 21.61 -9.38
C LEU A 249 -38.36 22.85 -8.61
N ARG A 250 -39.42 23.52 -9.09
CA ARG A 250 -40.06 24.63 -8.36
C ARG A 250 -40.70 24.16 -7.05
N ARG A 251 -41.36 22.99 -7.05
CA ARG A 251 -41.97 22.43 -5.82
C ARG A 251 -40.91 22.07 -4.78
N LEU A 252 -39.83 21.46 -5.21
CA LEU A 252 -38.68 21.15 -4.37
C LEU A 252 -38.07 22.42 -3.74
N LYS A 253 -37.94 23.50 -4.52
CA LYS A 253 -37.47 24.79 -4.00
C LYS A 253 -38.41 25.37 -2.94
N LEU A 254 -39.73 25.26 -3.12
CA LEU A 254 -40.72 25.66 -2.11
C LEU A 254 -40.68 24.77 -0.85
N ALA A 255 -40.31 23.51 -0.99
CA ALA A 255 -40.09 22.61 0.15
C ALA A 255 -38.80 22.96 0.93
N GLY A 256 -37.89 23.73 0.33
CA GLY A 256 -36.62 24.17 0.92
C GLY A 256 -35.40 23.41 0.39
N TYR A 257 -35.51 22.76 -0.77
CA TYR A 257 -34.41 22.02 -1.40
C TYR A 257 -34.10 22.58 -2.80
N GLU A 258 -32.84 22.90 -3.04
CA GLU A 258 -32.32 23.33 -4.34
C GLU A 258 -31.13 22.45 -4.72
N PRO A 259 -31.16 21.75 -5.86
CA PRO A 259 -30.08 20.84 -6.26
C PRO A 259 -28.85 21.64 -6.68
N THR A 260 -27.70 21.31 -6.09
CA THR A 260 -26.41 21.98 -6.28
C THR A 260 -25.32 21.06 -6.81
N TYR A 261 -25.41 19.76 -6.51
CA TYR A 261 -24.36 18.80 -6.85
C TYR A 261 -24.25 18.53 -8.35
N ARG A 262 -23.00 18.56 -8.83
CA ARG A 262 -22.59 18.17 -10.17
C ARG A 262 -21.30 17.36 -10.09
N GLN A 263 -21.34 16.15 -10.65
CA GLN A 263 -20.18 15.30 -10.84
C GLN A 263 -19.35 15.84 -12.01
N THR A 264 -18.06 16.03 -11.76
CA THR A 264 -17.10 16.57 -12.71
C THR A 264 -16.31 15.45 -13.38
N SER A 265 -15.68 15.75 -14.53
CA SER A 265 -14.80 14.80 -15.22
C SER A 265 -13.60 14.36 -14.37
N LEU A 266 -13.20 15.16 -13.38
CA LEU A 266 -12.13 14.79 -12.45
C LEU A 266 -12.61 13.77 -11.41
N ASP A 267 -13.86 13.86 -10.95
CA ASP A 267 -14.41 12.89 -10.01
C ASP A 267 -14.42 11.48 -10.63
N GLU A 268 -14.70 11.41 -11.93
CA GLU A 268 -14.74 10.17 -12.71
C GLU A 268 -13.37 9.66 -13.19
N PHE A 269 -12.33 10.45 -12.99
CA PHE A 269 -11.01 10.12 -13.49
C PHE A 269 -10.44 8.91 -12.74
N ASN A 270 -10.03 7.88 -13.48
CA ASN A 270 -9.37 6.73 -12.87
C ASN A 270 -7.91 7.08 -12.52
N TYR A 271 -7.67 7.42 -11.26
CA TYR A 271 -6.32 7.74 -10.78
C TYR A 271 -5.39 6.53 -10.73
N LEU A 272 -5.92 5.30 -10.69
CA LEU A 272 -5.08 4.10 -10.65
C LEU A 272 -4.29 3.94 -11.95
N LEU A 273 -3.00 3.70 -11.78
CA LEU A 273 -2.04 3.39 -12.82
C LEU A 273 -2.17 1.94 -13.23
N THR A 274 -1.91 1.68 -14.50
CA THR A 274 -1.73 0.29 -14.95
C THR A 274 -0.37 -0.23 -14.51
N ASN A 275 -0.32 -1.42 -13.90
CA ASN A 275 0.95 -2.08 -13.46
C ASN A 275 1.81 -2.57 -14.64
N ASN A 276 1.66 -2.00 -15.83
CA ASN A 276 2.43 -2.37 -17.00
C ASN A 276 3.69 -1.49 -17.04
N GLU A 277 4.87 -2.12 -17.03
CA GLU A 277 6.21 -1.50 -16.96
C GLU A 277 6.48 -0.43 -18.03
N ASN A 278 5.64 -0.36 -19.08
CA ASN A 278 5.78 0.61 -20.17
C ASN A 278 4.75 1.76 -20.19
N LYS A 279 3.92 1.91 -19.15
CA LYS A 279 2.80 2.87 -19.17
C LYS A 279 2.85 3.98 -18.13
N LEU A 280 3.74 3.92 -17.13
CA LEU A 280 3.83 4.93 -16.07
C LEU A 280 3.94 6.36 -16.62
N TRP A 281 4.82 6.59 -17.60
CA TRP A 281 4.95 7.90 -18.24
C TRP A 281 3.70 8.27 -19.04
N GLU A 282 3.03 7.33 -19.71
CA GLU A 282 1.77 7.61 -20.41
C GLU A 282 0.68 8.09 -19.47
N ASP A 283 0.58 7.45 -18.30
CA ASP A 283 -0.41 7.76 -17.28
C ASP A 283 -0.11 9.08 -16.53
N LEU A 284 1.14 9.56 -16.54
CA LEU A 284 1.54 10.82 -15.89
C LEU A 284 1.64 12.02 -16.84
N LYS A 285 1.68 11.80 -18.16
CA LYS A 285 1.82 12.82 -19.21
C LYS A 285 0.74 13.91 -19.20
N ASP A 286 -0.42 13.62 -18.62
CA ASP A 286 -1.56 14.52 -18.60
C ASP A 286 -1.59 15.47 -17.39
N GLY A 287 -0.67 15.29 -16.45
CA GLY A 287 -0.51 16.07 -15.23
C GLY A 287 -1.53 15.77 -14.14
N ILE A 288 -2.68 15.16 -14.45
CA ILE A 288 -3.81 15.00 -13.51
C ILE A 288 -3.40 14.14 -12.30
N ARG A 289 -2.81 12.97 -12.57
CA ARG A 289 -2.34 12.05 -11.51
C ARG A 289 -1.21 12.67 -10.69
N LEU A 290 -0.32 13.43 -11.32
CA LEU A 290 0.77 14.09 -10.64
C LEU A 290 0.27 15.19 -9.70
N THR A 291 -0.68 16.02 -10.13
CA THR A 291 -1.30 17.04 -9.26
C THR A 291 -2.04 16.38 -8.10
N ARG A 292 -2.76 15.28 -8.35
CA ARG A 292 -3.46 14.54 -7.28
C ARG A 292 -2.47 13.94 -6.27
N CYS A 293 -1.36 13.38 -6.74
CA CYS A 293 -0.29 12.88 -5.88
C CYS A 293 0.25 14.01 -4.97
N ALA A 294 0.60 15.16 -5.55
CA ALA A 294 1.06 16.32 -4.80
C ALA A 294 0.03 16.77 -3.74
N GLN A 295 -1.26 16.82 -4.11
CA GLN A 295 -2.33 17.17 -3.19
C GLN A 295 -2.39 16.20 -2.00
N ILE A 296 -2.44 14.89 -2.23
CA ILE A 296 -2.57 13.88 -1.15
C ILE A 296 -1.37 13.96 -0.19
N LEU A 297 -0.16 14.10 -0.71
CA LEU A 297 1.04 14.16 0.10
C LEU A 297 1.09 15.41 0.98
N LEU A 298 0.69 16.56 0.44
CA LEU A 298 0.83 17.87 1.09
C LEU A 298 -0.40 18.30 1.92
N SER A 299 -1.56 17.65 1.74
CA SER A 299 -2.80 18.04 2.45
C SER A 299 -2.70 17.94 3.97
N SER A 300 -1.86 17.05 4.51
CA SER A 300 -1.72 16.90 5.97
C SER A 300 -0.85 17.97 6.61
N THR A 301 0.04 18.59 5.84
CA THR A 301 0.99 19.60 6.33
C THR A 301 0.56 21.02 5.97
N ASN A 302 -0.36 21.17 5.03
CA ASN A 302 -0.80 22.47 4.54
C ASN A 302 -2.32 22.54 4.32
N GLU A 303 -3.00 23.37 5.11
CA GLU A 303 -4.46 23.56 5.06
C GLU A 303 -4.94 24.14 3.72
N TYR A 304 -4.14 25.01 3.09
CA TYR A 304 -4.48 25.56 1.77
C TYR A 304 -4.49 24.45 0.71
N VAL A 305 -3.50 23.55 0.75
CA VAL A 305 -3.46 22.39 -0.16
C VAL A 305 -4.58 21.38 0.14
N ALA A 306 -4.97 21.22 1.41
CA ALA A 306 -6.11 20.39 1.79
C ALA A 306 -7.44 20.91 1.20
N ARG A 307 -7.59 22.24 1.08
CA ARG A 307 -8.74 22.91 0.45
C ARG A 307 -8.56 23.16 -1.05
N TYR A 308 -7.52 22.61 -1.66
CA TYR A 308 -7.20 22.83 -3.05
C TYR A 308 -8.25 22.19 -3.96
N ASP A 309 -9.09 23.02 -4.58
CA ASP A 309 -10.13 22.53 -5.48
C ASP A 309 -9.54 22.22 -6.86
N LEU A 310 -9.28 20.93 -7.12
CA LEU A 310 -8.76 20.46 -8.40
C LEU A 310 -9.74 20.73 -9.55
N SER A 311 -11.05 20.73 -9.29
CA SER A 311 -12.09 20.83 -10.33
C SER A 311 -12.10 22.16 -11.07
N THR A 312 -11.68 23.24 -10.39
CA THR A 312 -11.58 24.58 -10.98
C THR A 312 -10.21 24.87 -11.59
N LYS A 313 -9.18 24.12 -11.19
CA LYS A 313 -7.78 24.38 -11.57
C LYS A 313 -7.27 23.49 -12.70
N LEU A 314 -7.67 22.22 -12.72
CA LEU A 314 -7.25 21.27 -13.76
C LEU A 314 -8.22 21.27 -14.93
N LYS A 315 -7.67 20.98 -16.12
CA LYS A 315 -8.46 20.74 -17.33
C LYS A 315 -8.69 19.24 -17.49
N CYS A 316 -9.94 18.79 -17.33
CA CYS A 316 -10.37 17.43 -17.59
C CYS A 316 -11.75 17.42 -18.29
N PRO A 317 -11.96 16.72 -19.42
CA PRO A 317 -10.99 15.83 -20.09
C PRO A 317 -9.82 16.58 -20.74
N VAL A 318 -8.69 15.90 -20.85
CA VAL A 318 -7.46 16.45 -21.45
C VAL A 318 -7.53 16.28 -22.95
N VAL A 319 -7.87 17.36 -23.66
CA VAL A 319 -8.13 17.32 -25.11
C VAL A 319 -6.90 17.68 -25.94
N ASN A 320 -6.02 18.56 -25.44
CA ASN A 320 -4.89 19.09 -26.20
C ASN A 320 -3.60 19.16 -25.35
N LEU A 321 -2.49 19.49 -26.02
CA LEU A 321 -1.18 19.63 -25.38
C LEU A 321 -1.14 20.80 -24.37
N VAL A 322 -1.91 21.86 -24.61
CA VAL A 322 -1.98 23.01 -23.70
C VAL A 322 -2.59 22.61 -22.35
N HIS A 323 -3.64 21.77 -22.35
CA HIS A 323 -4.23 21.23 -21.13
C HIS A 323 -3.21 20.39 -20.36
N LYS A 324 -2.40 19.56 -21.05
CA LYS A 324 -1.35 18.77 -20.41
C LYS A 324 -0.31 19.65 -19.72
N LEU A 325 0.22 20.65 -20.43
CA LEU A 325 1.21 21.58 -19.87
C LEU A 325 0.64 22.33 -18.66
N LEU A 326 -0.57 22.87 -18.77
CA LEU A 326 -1.22 23.59 -17.67
C LEU A 326 -1.39 22.70 -16.43
N ASN A 327 -1.84 21.45 -16.61
CA ASN A 327 -2.00 20.52 -15.50
C ASN A 327 -0.66 20.14 -14.87
N ILE A 328 0.39 19.93 -15.67
CA ILE A 328 1.76 19.64 -15.17
C ILE A 328 2.33 20.85 -14.44
N ASP A 329 2.17 22.06 -14.97
CA ASP A 329 2.58 23.30 -14.33
C ASP A 329 1.89 23.47 -12.98
N GLN A 330 0.61 23.12 -12.90
CA GLN A 330 -0.11 23.14 -11.64
C GLN A 330 0.45 22.16 -10.60
N ALA A 331 0.87 20.97 -11.04
CA ALA A 331 1.54 20.01 -10.16
C ALA A 331 2.91 20.55 -9.69
N PHE A 332 3.69 21.14 -10.59
CA PHE A 332 5.00 21.71 -10.28
C PHE A 332 4.89 22.87 -9.30
N GLU A 333 3.91 23.76 -9.50
CA GLU A 333 3.62 24.87 -8.58
C GLU A 333 3.33 24.35 -7.16
N LEU A 334 2.48 23.34 -7.03
CA LEU A 334 2.16 22.74 -5.71
C LEU A 334 3.40 22.13 -5.06
N LEU A 335 4.18 21.36 -5.83
CA LEU A 335 5.37 20.67 -5.33
C LEU A 335 6.49 21.64 -4.95
N GLN A 336 6.70 22.71 -5.71
CA GLN A 336 7.74 23.71 -5.43
C GLN A 336 7.33 24.64 -4.28
N THR A 337 6.09 25.13 -4.28
CA THR A 337 5.61 26.14 -3.32
C THR A 337 5.39 25.55 -1.93
N TYR A 338 4.76 24.36 -1.86
CA TYR A 338 4.34 23.77 -0.58
C TYR A 338 5.15 22.51 -0.22
N GLY A 339 5.64 21.79 -1.23
CA GLY A 339 6.49 20.62 -1.02
C GLY A 339 7.99 20.95 -0.96
N HIS A 340 8.40 22.15 -1.38
CA HIS A 340 9.82 22.52 -1.55
C HIS A 340 10.63 21.52 -2.39
N VAL A 341 9.97 20.83 -3.33
CA VAL A 341 10.63 19.87 -4.23
C VAL A 341 11.48 20.64 -5.23
N ASN A 342 12.79 20.38 -5.23
CA ASN A 342 13.69 21.00 -6.19
C ASN A 342 13.57 20.31 -7.56
N LEU A 343 13.22 21.04 -8.61
CA LEU A 343 13.15 20.54 -9.98
C LEU A 343 14.50 20.59 -10.72
N THR A 344 15.52 21.22 -10.14
CA THR A 344 16.91 21.21 -10.63
C THR A 344 17.78 20.32 -9.74
N GLY A 345 18.59 19.43 -10.35
CA GLY A 345 19.51 18.56 -9.59
C GLY A 345 20.40 17.73 -10.52
N MET A 346 21.58 17.31 -10.07
CA MET A 346 22.52 16.56 -10.91
C MET A 346 22.09 15.09 -11.06
N ILE A 347 22.30 14.49 -12.24
CA ILE A 347 22.13 13.04 -12.45
C ILE A 347 23.52 12.43 -12.64
N GLU A 348 23.77 11.29 -11.98
CA GLU A 348 24.90 10.42 -12.27
C GLU A 348 24.70 9.73 -13.64
N THR A 349 24.98 10.43 -14.73
CA THR A 349 25.34 9.75 -15.98
C THR A 349 26.84 9.91 -16.16
N SER A 350 27.53 8.81 -16.44
CA SER A 350 28.91 8.85 -16.93
C SER A 350 28.88 9.54 -18.30
N VAL A 351 29.08 10.86 -18.32
CA VAL A 351 29.06 11.63 -19.56
C VAL A 351 30.38 11.37 -20.29
N ASP A 352 30.31 10.67 -21.41
CA ASP A 352 31.39 10.65 -22.40
C ASP A 352 31.53 12.07 -22.98
N PHE A 353 32.67 12.72 -22.72
CA PHE A 353 33.01 14.08 -23.14
C PHE A 353 33.26 14.21 -24.65
N ARG A 354 32.27 13.87 -25.49
CA ARG A 354 32.37 14.02 -26.95
C ARG A 354 31.40 15.04 -27.56
N ASP A 355 30.41 15.52 -26.80
CA ASP A 355 29.46 16.53 -27.28
C ASP A 355 29.99 17.96 -27.04
N SER A 356 30.04 18.78 -28.10
CA SER A 356 30.53 20.17 -28.08
C SER A 356 29.50 21.20 -27.60
N ASP A 357 28.24 20.80 -27.42
CA ASP A 357 27.17 21.72 -26.99
C ASP A 357 27.15 21.87 -25.47
N LEU A 358 27.70 22.99 -24.99
CA LEU A 358 27.80 23.32 -23.57
C LEU A 358 26.44 23.29 -22.86
N ASP A 359 25.37 23.70 -23.54
CA ASP A 359 24.00 23.76 -22.99
C ASP A 359 23.36 22.36 -22.87
N ALA A 360 23.65 21.45 -23.80
CA ALA A 360 23.26 20.05 -23.73
C ALA A 360 24.09 19.30 -22.66
N LEU A 361 25.36 19.65 -22.53
CA LEU A 361 26.27 19.11 -21.52
C LEU A 361 25.88 19.58 -20.11
N LEU A 362 25.51 20.86 -19.95
CA LEU A 362 24.96 21.40 -18.70
C LEU A 362 23.64 20.71 -18.33
N ARG A 363 22.75 20.40 -19.27
CA ARG A 363 21.52 19.62 -19.00
C ARG A 363 21.79 18.15 -18.67
N LYS A 364 22.86 17.55 -19.21
CA LYS A 364 23.30 16.19 -18.86
C LYS A 364 23.90 16.14 -17.45
N VAL A 365 24.63 17.18 -17.06
CA VAL A 365 25.31 17.31 -15.75
C VAL A 365 24.35 17.82 -14.66
N LEU A 366 23.43 18.73 -14.99
CA LEU A 366 22.32 19.22 -14.18
C LEU A 366 21.00 18.82 -14.84
N CYS A 367 20.35 17.79 -14.32
CA CYS A 367 18.99 17.46 -14.71
C CYS A 367 18.00 18.51 -14.17
N ILE A 368 17.63 19.39 -15.08
CA ILE A 368 16.52 20.31 -14.94
C ILE A 368 15.28 19.59 -15.47
N ILE A 369 14.35 19.26 -14.59
CA ILE A 369 13.10 18.60 -14.97
C ILE A 369 12.14 19.69 -15.47
N SER A 370 11.91 19.74 -16.78
CA SER A 370 10.92 20.65 -17.36
C SER A 370 9.55 20.00 -17.49
N ASN A 371 8.50 20.82 -17.53
CA ASN A 371 7.14 20.37 -17.80
C ASN A 371 7.02 19.63 -19.15
N LYS A 372 7.81 20.04 -20.16
CA LYS A 372 7.90 19.40 -21.47
C LYS A 372 8.47 17.99 -21.40
N ASP A 373 9.41 17.74 -20.48
CA ASP A 373 9.99 16.39 -20.31
C ASP A 373 8.93 15.40 -19.82
N ILE A 374 8.09 15.81 -18.87
CA ILE A 374 6.97 15.00 -18.36
C ILE A 374 5.90 14.82 -19.44
N MET A 375 5.50 15.90 -20.12
CA MET A 375 4.51 15.86 -21.21
C MET A 375 4.95 14.95 -22.38
N ASN A 376 6.24 14.92 -22.69
CA ASN A 376 6.79 14.05 -23.73
C ASN A 376 6.99 12.60 -23.23
N GLY A 377 6.95 12.37 -21.92
CA GLY A 377 7.16 11.08 -21.28
C GLY A 377 8.61 10.66 -21.25
N ASN A 378 9.51 11.61 -20.96
CA ASN A 378 10.91 11.29 -20.72
C ASN A 378 11.00 10.41 -19.46
N LYS A 379 11.36 9.14 -19.65
CA LYS A 379 11.40 8.13 -18.59
C LYS A 379 12.30 8.57 -17.43
N GLN A 380 13.51 9.02 -17.73
CA GLN A 380 14.50 9.37 -16.73
C GLN A 380 14.08 10.59 -15.89
N CYS A 381 13.59 11.66 -16.54
CA CYS A 381 13.08 12.84 -15.84
C CYS A 381 11.84 12.52 -14.99
N THR A 382 10.98 11.62 -15.47
CA THR A 382 9.78 11.20 -14.73
C THR A 382 10.16 10.40 -13.48
N LEU A 383 11.06 9.41 -13.59
CA LEU A 383 11.54 8.63 -12.45
C LEU A 383 12.28 9.50 -11.43
N GLU A 384 13.08 10.46 -11.90
CA GLU A 384 13.78 11.40 -11.04
C GLU A 384 12.81 12.35 -10.32
N LEU A 385 11.78 12.85 -10.99
CA LEU A 385 10.73 13.65 -10.36
C LEU A 385 10.04 12.86 -9.24
N LEU A 386 9.62 11.62 -9.53
CA LEU A 386 8.94 10.76 -8.56
C LEU A 386 9.83 10.46 -7.35
N TRP A 387 11.13 10.22 -7.57
CA TRP A 387 12.09 10.05 -6.49
C TRP A 387 12.16 11.28 -5.58
N ARG A 388 12.25 12.48 -6.14
CA ARG A 388 12.30 13.73 -5.37
C ARG A 388 11.01 13.97 -4.59
N ILE A 389 9.85 13.69 -5.20
CA ILE A 389 8.55 13.76 -4.51
C ILE A 389 8.50 12.75 -3.35
N PHE A 390 8.93 11.52 -3.59
CA PHE A 390 8.95 10.47 -2.58
C PHE A 390 9.81 10.89 -1.37
N ILE A 391 11.04 11.34 -1.60
CA ILE A 391 11.95 11.73 -0.52
C ILE A 391 11.46 12.95 0.26
N VAL A 392 11.02 14.00 -0.44
CA VAL A 392 10.72 15.29 0.21
C VAL A 392 9.33 15.29 0.83
N CYS A 393 8.33 14.70 0.16
CA CYS A 393 6.93 14.80 0.57
C CYS A 393 6.40 13.53 1.26
N TYR A 394 6.75 12.34 0.75
CA TYR A 394 6.23 11.08 1.31
C TYR A 394 7.04 10.61 2.52
N LEU A 395 8.36 10.48 2.39
CA LEU A 395 9.22 9.94 3.44
C LEU A 395 9.19 10.81 4.71
N SER A 396 9.21 12.14 4.54
CA SER A 396 9.11 13.10 5.64
C SER A 396 7.79 12.99 6.41
N LYS A 397 6.67 12.77 5.70
CA LYS A 397 5.35 12.58 6.28
C LYS A 397 5.21 11.21 6.96
N GLN A 398 5.67 10.16 6.30
CA GLN A 398 5.45 8.78 6.71
C GLN A 398 6.27 8.41 7.95
N LEU A 399 7.46 9.02 8.12
CA LEU A 399 8.38 8.81 9.25
C LEU A 399 8.36 10.00 10.23
N SER A 400 7.18 10.59 10.44
CA SER A 400 6.97 11.67 11.42
C SER A 400 6.19 11.16 12.64
N PRO A 401 6.57 11.53 13.88
CA PRO A 401 7.73 12.36 14.27
C PRO A 401 9.06 11.57 14.21
N ILE A 402 10.12 12.18 13.68
CA ILE A 402 11.42 11.53 13.44
C ILE A 402 12.10 11.06 14.73
N GLU A 403 11.73 11.65 15.86
CA GLU A 403 12.20 11.31 17.20
C GLU A 403 11.92 9.85 17.54
N LYS A 404 10.80 9.28 17.07
CA LYS A 404 10.48 7.86 17.29
C LYS A 404 11.52 6.93 16.68
N LEU A 405 11.96 7.22 15.46
CA LEU A 405 12.99 6.43 14.78
C LEU A 405 14.35 6.57 15.50
N ASN A 406 14.69 7.77 15.98
CA ASN A 406 15.92 7.99 16.76
C ASN A 406 15.91 7.26 18.10
N GLN A 407 14.76 7.25 18.80
CA GLN A 407 14.58 6.49 20.04
C GLN A 407 14.76 5.00 19.80
N GLU A 408 14.13 4.47 18.76
CA GLU A 408 14.25 3.05 18.37
C GLU A 408 15.70 2.67 18.03
N ILE A 409 16.41 3.50 17.26
CA ILE A 409 17.85 3.32 16.97
C ILE A 409 18.67 3.32 18.26
N SER A 410 18.34 4.17 19.23
CA SER A 410 19.04 4.23 20.52
C SER A 410 18.82 2.98 21.35
N ILE A 411 17.59 2.43 21.34
CA ILE A 411 17.26 1.15 21.99
C ILE A 411 18.04 0.01 21.34
N LEU A 412 18.04 -0.07 20.00
CA LEU A 412 18.77 -1.10 19.26
C LEU A 412 20.27 -1.10 19.55
N LYS A 413 20.89 0.10 19.59
CA LYS A 413 22.31 0.26 19.97
C LYS A 413 22.58 -0.18 21.40
N THR A 414 21.72 0.23 22.34
CA THR A 414 21.88 -0.11 23.76
C THR A 414 21.71 -1.62 24.00
N ASN A 415 20.85 -2.26 23.23
CA ASN A 415 20.68 -3.70 23.27
C ASN A 415 21.91 -4.41 22.70
N LEU A 416 22.43 -3.97 21.54
CA LEU A 416 23.66 -4.52 20.96
C LEU A 416 24.88 -4.38 21.88
N SER A 417 25.08 -3.22 22.50
CA SER A 417 26.25 -2.98 23.36
C SER A 417 26.28 -3.86 24.61
N LYS A 418 25.12 -4.35 25.07
CA LYS A 418 25.05 -5.35 26.16
C LYS A 418 25.53 -6.74 25.72
N TYR A 419 25.55 -7.03 24.42
CA TYR A 419 25.98 -8.31 23.84
C TYR A 419 27.37 -8.25 23.20
N ALA A 420 27.86 -7.07 22.81
CA ALA A 420 29.15 -6.87 22.15
C ALA A 420 30.32 -7.04 23.13
N SER A 421 30.67 -8.30 23.41
CA SER A 421 31.97 -8.66 24.02
C SER A 421 33.04 -8.99 22.96
N CYS A 422 32.70 -8.90 21.66
CA CYS A 422 33.58 -9.22 20.53
C CYS A 422 33.72 -8.04 19.55
N SER A 423 34.91 -7.93 18.95
CA SER A 423 35.37 -6.81 18.11
C SER A 423 34.68 -6.69 16.74
N ILE A 424 33.97 -7.73 16.29
CA ILE A 424 33.32 -7.77 14.97
C ILE A 424 31.99 -7.01 14.99
N GLU A 425 31.23 -7.11 16.08
CA GLU A 425 29.99 -6.38 16.28
C GLU A 425 30.21 -4.87 16.43
N GLU A 426 31.33 -4.45 17.04
CA GLU A 426 31.74 -3.04 17.09
C GLU A 426 32.15 -2.48 15.71
N GLN A 427 32.78 -3.29 14.87
CA GLN A 427 33.10 -2.93 13.48
C GLN A 427 31.83 -2.81 12.61
N LEU A 428 30.83 -3.66 12.83
CA LEU A 428 29.51 -3.58 12.17
C LEU A 428 28.76 -2.28 12.51
N ILE A 429 28.89 -1.78 13.74
CA ILE A 429 28.22 -0.56 14.22
C ILE A 429 28.89 0.71 13.69
N THR A 430 30.20 0.65 13.38
CA THR A 430 31.01 1.80 12.98
C THR A 430 31.04 2.04 11.47
N ILE A 431 30.56 1.09 10.66
CA ILE A 431 30.53 1.22 9.20
C ILE A 431 29.21 1.84 8.74
N ASP A 432 29.29 3.09 8.31
CA ASP A 432 28.18 3.75 7.62
C ASP A 432 28.04 3.15 6.22
N ILE A 433 27.00 2.35 5.99
CA ILE A 433 26.55 2.03 4.63
C ILE A 433 26.00 3.32 4.05
N VAL A 434 26.77 3.88 3.13
CA VAL A 434 26.31 4.99 2.31
C VAL A 434 25.87 4.38 0.98
N PRO A 435 24.63 4.64 0.51
CA PRO A 435 24.20 4.24 -0.83
C PRO A 435 25.25 4.62 -1.87
N LEU A 436 25.47 3.77 -2.89
CA LEU A 436 26.56 4.00 -3.85
C LEU A 436 26.41 5.32 -4.61
N GLN A 437 25.18 5.88 -4.64
CA GLN A 437 24.84 7.23 -5.08
C GLN A 437 25.43 8.30 -4.14
N LYS A 438 26.77 8.37 -4.09
CA LYS A 438 27.50 9.43 -3.43
C LYS A 438 27.59 10.63 -4.37
N GLN A 439 26.80 11.65 -4.01
CA GLN A 439 27.03 13.10 -4.14
C GLN A 439 25.90 13.80 -4.91
N HIS A 440 25.11 14.61 -4.17
CA HIS A 440 24.21 15.65 -4.66
C HIS A 440 22.72 15.36 -4.83
N ILE A 441 22.18 14.52 -3.95
CA ILE A 441 20.93 14.91 -3.26
C ILE A 441 21.37 14.98 -1.80
N ASN A 442 21.09 16.08 -1.07
CA ASN A 442 21.25 16.05 0.39
C ASN A 442 20.51 14.81 0.86
N LEU A 443 21.23 13.74 1.22
CA LEU A 443 20.61 12.54 1.76
C LEU A 443 19.88 13.07 2.98
N THR A 444 18.55 13.14 2.92
CA THR A 444 17.76 13.64 4.04
C THR A 444 18.20 12.80 5.22
N SER A 445 18.53 13.42 6.35
CA SER A 445 18.96 12.74 7.58
C SER A 445 18.11 11.49 7.86
N THR A 446 16.84 11.53 7.49
CA THR A 446 15.88 10.43 7.44
C THR A 446 16.34 9.14 6.73
N ILE A 447 16.89 9.19 5.52
CA ILE A 447 17.35 7.98 4.81
C ILE A 447 18.52 7.34 5.56
N HIS A 448 19.47 8.15 6.03
CA HIS A 448 20.59 7.65 6.82
C HIS A 448 20.10 6.96 8.10
N LEU A 449 19.12 7.55 8.79
CA LEU A 449 18.49 6.94 9.95
C LEU A 449 17.78 5.62 9.61
N LEU A 450 17.08 5.56 8.47
CA LEU A 450 16.40 4.34 8.01
C LEU A 450 17.41 3.21 7.72
N ILE A 451 18.51 3.52 7.05
CA ILE A 451 19.59 2.55 6.79
C ILE A 451 20.18 2.09 8.12
N LYS A 452 20.50 3.02 9.02
CA LYS A 452 21.06 2.74 10.34
C LYS A 452 20.16 1.84 11.18
N TRP A 453 18.86 2.07 11.13
CA TRP A 453 17.85 1.23 11.77
C TRP A 453 17.93 -0.22 11.28
N VAL A 454 17.93 -0.44 9.96
CA VAL A 454 18.01 -1.80 9.39
C VAL A 454 19.36 -2.46 9.67
N GLN A 455 20.46 -1.71 9.57
CA GLN A 455 21.81 -2.20 9.88
C GLN A 455 21.87 -2.76 11.30
N LEU A 456 21.34 -2.03 12.29
CA LEU A 456 21.36 -2.47 13.68
C LEU A 456 20.49 -3.71 13.90
N ILE A 457 19.32 -3.80 13.27
CA ILE A 457 18.49 -5.01 13.33
C ILE A 457 19.24 -6.21 12.73
N CYS A 458 19.84 -6.04 11.56
CA CYS A 458 20.62 -7.11 10.91
C CYS A 458 21.80 -7.55 11.77
N ALA A 459 22.46 -6.62 12.47
CA ALA A 459 23.55 -6.92 13.39
C ALA A 459 23.11 -7.80 14.57
N HIS A 460 21.89 -7.65 15.09
CA HIS A 460 21.34 -8.57 16.12
C HIS A 460 21.26 -10.02 15.63
N TYR A 461 21.10 -10.23 14.33
CA TYR A 461 21.07 -11.54 13.69
C TYR A 461 22.43 -11.96 13.10
N LYS A 462 23.52 -11.25 13.44
CA LYS A 462 24.88 -11.46 12.90
C LYS A 462 24.94 -11.41 11.36
N PHE A 463 24.05 -10.61 10.76
CA PHE A 463 24.01 -10.40 9.32
C PHE A 463 24.67 -9.07 8.97
N TRP A 464 25.73 -9.13 8.17
CA TRP A 464 26.42 -7.95 7.68
C TRP A 464 25.65 -7.33 6.51
N LEU A 465 25.00 -6.19 6.76
CA LEU A 465 24.47 -5.34 5.70
C LEU A 465 25.64 -4.52 5.11
N TYR A 466 25.86 -4.53 3.80
CA TYR A 466 26.92 -3.70 3.17
C TYR A 466 26.44 -2.82 2.01
N ASP A 467 25.26 -3.09 1.46
CA ASP A 467 24.62 -2.29 0.42
C ASP A 467 23.08 -2.38 0.53
N LEU A 468 22.37 -1.63 -0.33
CA LEU A 468 20.92 -1.68 -0.46
C LEU A 468 20.44 -2.52 -1.67
N GLN A 469 21.37 -3.24 -2.30
CA GLN A 469 21.13 -4.03 -3.52
C GLN A 469 21.30 -5.51 -3.22
N GLU A 470 22.54 -6.02 -3.23
CA GLU A 470 22.85 -7.44 -3.06
C GLU A 470 22.42 -7.95 -1.70
N SER A 471 22.62 -7.18 -0.62
CA SER A 471 22.29 -7.56 0.75
C SER A 471 20.80 -7.85 0.97
N PHE A 472 19.93 -7.37 0.07
CA PHE A 472 18.48 -7.60 0.10
C PHE A 472 17.99 -8.62 -0.93
N ALA A 473 18.87 -9.10 -1.82
CA ALA A 473 18.50 -9.95 -2.95
C ALA A 473 17.99 -11.35 -2.53
N ASP A 474 18.30 -11.81 -1.32
CA ASP A 474 17.88 -13.13 -0.83
C ASP A 474 16.69 -13.10 0.15
N GLY A 475 16.15 -11.90 0.42
CA GLY A 475 15.00 -11.65 1.28
C GLY A 475 15.24 -11.79 2.79
N ARG A 476 16.43 -12.21 3.23
CA ARG A 476 16.70 -12.45 4.67
C ARG A 476 16.69 -11.15 5.46
N ALA A 477 17.31 -10.09 4.96
CA ALA A 477 17.32 -8.79 5.62
C ALA A 477 15.89 -8.26 5.90
N LEU A 478 14.96 -8.40 4.94
CA LEU A 478 13.56 -7.99 5.12
C LEU A 478 12.84 -8.85 6.15
N LEU A 479 13.06 -10.17 6.12
CA LEU A 479 12.46 -11.09 7.09
C LEU A 479 13.01 -10.89 8.51
N TYR A 480 14.28 -10.51 8.66
CA TYR A 480 14.88 -10.17 9.96
C TYR A 480 14.22 -8.95 10.60
N ILE A 481 13.88 -7.94 9.80
CA ILE A 481 13.09 -6.79 10.28
C ILE A 481 11.74 -7.27 10.83
N ILE A 482 11.00 -8.08 10.07
CA ILE A 482 9.69 -8.59 10.51
C ILE A 482 9.83 -9.47 11.74
N SER A 483 10.80 -10.38 11.76
CA SER A 483 11.03 -11.30 12.87
C SER A 483 11.39 -10.58 14.16
N TYR A 484 12.12 -9.46 14.07
CA TYR A 484 12.48 -8.65 15.24
C TYR A 484 11.25 -8.04 15.91
N TYR A 485 10.31 -7.48 15.14
CA TYR A 485 9.12 -6.82 15.70
C TYR A 485 7.95 -7.76 15.93
N LEU A 486 7.81 -8.80 15.11
CA LEU A 486 6.69 -9.76 15.12
C LEU A 486 7.20 -11.21 15.04
N PRO A 487 7.85 -11.72 16.09
CA PRO A 487 8.36 -13.10 16.13
C PRO A 487 7.26 -14.16 16.03
N SER A 488 6.04 -13.84 16.50
CA SER A 488 4.88 -14.73 16.38
C SER A 488 4.42 -14.91 14.94
N LEU A 489 4.70 -13.93 14.08
CA LEU A 489 4.36 -13.96 12.67
C LEU A 489 5.46 -14.62 11.83
N CYS A 490 6.72 -14.35 12.16
CA CYS A 490 7.89 -14.89 11.47
C CYS A 490 8.97 -15.25 12.49
N ASP A 491 9.15 -16.54 12.75
CA ASP A 491 10.23 -17.00 13.62
C ASP A 491 11.54 -17.14 12.84
N TYR A 492 12.58 -16.47 13.31
CA TYR A 492 13.90 -16.45 12.67
C TYR A 492 14.46 -17.86 12.42
N LYS A 493 14.33 -18.80 13.36
CA LYS A 493 14.95 -20.14 13.27
C LYS A 493 14.11 -21.12 12.45
N ARG A 494 12.80 -21.08 12.64
CA ARG A 494 11.88 -22.05 12.06
C ARG A 494 11.54 -21.71 10.61
N ASP A 495 11.26 -20.43 10.35
CA ASP A 495 10.57 -20.02 9.14
C ASP A 495 11.55 -19.51 8.07
N ILE A 496 12.61 -18.79 8.46
CA ILE A 496 13.58 -18.20 7.53
C ILE A 496 14.56 -19.26 7.01
N LYS A 497 14.71 -19.35 5.69
CA LYS A 497 15.76 -20.18 5.09
C LYS A 497 17.07 -19.41 5.09
N HIS A 498 17.98 -19.80 5.99
CA HIS A 498 19.27 -19.14 6.13
C HIS A 498 20.26 -19.53 5.03
N LEU A 499 20.16 -20.73 4.45
CA LEU A 499 21.07 -21.25 3.42
C LEU A 499 20.68 -20.72 2.02
N THR A 500 21.09 -19.50 1.71
CA THR A 500 20.89 -18.78 0.45
C THR A 500 22.23 -18.50 -0.25
N THR A 501 22.19 -17.91 -1.45
CA THR A 501 23.38 -17.49 -2.22
C THR A 501 24.33 -16.57 -1.45
N LEU A 502 23.84 -15.85 -0.43
CA LEU A 502 24.62 -14.94 0.41
C LEU A 502 24.89 -15.51 1.83
N ALA A 503 24.60 -16.79 2.07
CA ALA A 503 24.60 -17.35 3.43
C ALA A 503 25.94 -17.81 3.97
N THR A 504 26.88 -18.07 3.08
CA THR A 504 28.22 -18.57 3.39
C THR A 504 29.23 -17.44 3.56
N CYS A 505 28.81 -16.18 3.46
CA CYS A 505 29.69 -15.02 3.38
C CYS A 505 29.42 -14.10 4.56
N GLN A 506 30.15 -14.29 5.65
CA GLN A 506 30.12 -13.39 6.81
C GLN A 506 30.95 -12.12 6.55
N THR A 507 31.86 -12.18 5.58
CA THR A 507 32.66 -11.03 5.13
C THR A 507 32.60 -10.82 3.61
N ARG A 508 32.84 -9.58 3.16
CA ARG A 508 32.97 -9.23 1.72
C ARG A 508 34.03 -10.08 1.00
N ASN A 509 35.11 -10.43 1.70
CA ASN A 509 36.20 -11.25 1.15
C ASN A 509 35.77 -12.72 0.98
N GLU A 510 34.97 -13.25 1.90
CA GLU A 510 34.34 -14.57 1.75
C GLU A 510 33.32 -14.56 0.62
N HIS A 511 32.58 -13.47 0.42
CA HIS A 511 31.67 -13.34 -0.74
C HIS A 511 32.41 -13.41 -2.07
N ILE A 512 33.55 -12.71 -2.19
CA ILE A 512 34.37 -12.76 -3.39
C ILE A 512 34.95 -14.17 -3.61
N LYS A 513 35.44 -14.84 -2.56
CA LYS A 513 35.94 -16.22 -2.65
C LYS A 513 34.84 -17.25 -2.99
N PHE A 514 33.69 -17.15 -2.33
CA PHE A 514 32.55 -18.04 -2.54
C PHE A 514 32.03 -17.97 -3.97
N ASN A 515 31.97 -16.76 -4.55
CA ASN A 515 31.58 -16.58 -5.96
C ASN A 515 32.59 -17.19 -6.95
N VAL A 516 33.87 -17.30 -6.57
CA VAL A 516 34.90 -18.00 -7.36
C VAL A 516 34.77 -19.52 -7.22
N GLU A 517 34.35 -20.02 -6.05
CA GLU A 517 34.17 -21.44 -5.74
C GLU A 517 32.82 -22.02 -6.23
N LEU A 518 31.80 -21.16 -6.43
CA LEU A 518 30.44 -21.48 -6.91
C LEU A 518 30.38 -22.08 -8.33
N GLY A 519 31.51 -22.21 -9.03
CA GLY A 519 31.61 -22.94 -10.30
C GLY A 519 31.29 -24.44 -10.21
N GLN A 520 30.99 -24.99 -9.02
CA GLN A 520 30.61 -26.39 -8.80
C GLN A 520 29.08 -26.56 -8.72
N GLN A 521 28.52 -27.19 -9.76
CA GLN A 521 27.12 -27.07 -10.22
C GLN A 521 26.00 -27.71 -9.34
N GLN A 522 26.25 -28.16 -8.11
CA GLN A 522 25.26 -28.97 -7.37
C GLN A 522 24.40 -28.23 -6.32
N LEU A 523 24.82 -27.07 -5.80
CA LEU A 523 24.09 -26.36 -4.72
C LEU A 523 23.21 -25.17 -5.18
N ILE A 524 23.37 -24.70 -6.42
CA ILE A 524 22.69 -23.50 -6.94
C ILE A 524 21.15 -23.62 -6.85
N ASN A 525 20.62 -24.80 -7.20
CA ASN A 525 19.16 -25.06 -7.18
C ASN A 525 18.57 -25.00 -5.76
N ILE A 526 19.34 -25.37 -4.74
CA ILE A 526 18.90 -25.32 -3.33
C ILE A 526 18.87 -23.87 -2.86
N TYR A 527 19.89 -23.08 -3.18
CA TYR A 527 19.95 -21.67 -2.83
C TYR A 527 18.81 -20.87 -3.47
N GLU A 528 18.57 -21.04 -4.77
CA GLU A 528 17.49 -20.33 -5.48
C GLU A 528 16.11 -20.72 -4.92
N ARG A 529 15.91 -21.99 -4.58
CA ARG A 529 14.68 -22.47 -3.93
C ARG A 529 14.46 -21.82 -2.57
N ASN A 530 15.52 -21.68 -1.77
CA ASN A 530 15.45 -21.05 -0.47
C ASN A 530 15.17 -19.55 -0.57
N VAL A 531 15.78 -18.84 -1.53
CA VAL A 531 15.46 -17.43 -1.82
C VAL A 531 13.98 -17.27 -2.19
N LYS A 532 13.48 -18.08 -3.13
CA LYS A 532 12.04 -18.06 -3.51
C LYS A 532 11.12 -18.36 -2.32
N SER A 533 11.53 -19.27 -1.43
CA SER A 533 10.78 -19.58 -0.21
C SER A 533 10.72 -18.39 0.74
N ASN A 534 11.83 -17.67 0.92
CA ASN A 534 11.89 -16.47 1.77
C ASN A 534 10.96 -15.36 1.22
N PHE A 535 10.96 -15.12 -0.09
CA PHE A 535 10.07 -14.12 -0.69
C PHE A 535 8.58 -14.50 -0.62
N ARG A 536 8.24 -15.78 -0.67
CA ARG A 536 6.85 -16.24 -0.44
C ARG A 536 6.40 -15.97 0.99
N LEU A 537 7.26 -16.30 1.97
CA LEU A 537 6.98 -15.99 3.38
C LEU A 537 6.82 -14.48 3.59
N LEU A 538 7.66 -13.68 2.95
CA LEU A 538 7.58 -12.23 3.00
C LEU A 538 6.25 -11.72 2.40
N GLU A 539 5.80 -12.30 1.28
CA GLU A 539 4.51 -11.97 0.65
C GLU A 539 3.34 -12.25 1.60
N GLU A 540 3.36 -13.38 2.30
CA GLU A 540 2.34 -13.74 3.29
C GLU A 540 2.32 -12.78 4.48
N CYS A 541 3.50 -12.39 4.99
CA CYS A 541 3.61 -11.40 6.06
C CYS A 541 3.03 -10.04 5.63
N ILE A 542 3.34 -9.58 4.42
CA ILE A 542 2.90 -8.26 3.94
C ILE A 542 1.40 -8.20 3.68
N LYS A 543 0.80 -9.29 3.20
CA LYS A 543 -0.66 -9.39 3.05
C LYS A 543 -1.40 -9.18 4.38
N LEU A 544 -0.77 -9.49 5.51
CA LEU A 544 -1.37 -9.32 6.84
C LEU A 544 -1.26 -7.88 7.36
N PHE A 545 -0.21 -7.13 7.00
CA PHE A 545 -0.12 -5.69 7.33
C PHE A 545 -1.21 -4.90 6.61
N GLY A 546 -1.47 -5.21 5.34
CA GLY A 546 -2.59 -4.64 4.57
C GLY A 546 -2.45 -3.14 4.21
N THR A 547 -1.31 -2.54 4.53
CA THR A 547 -0.91 -1.14 4.35
C THR A 547 -0.25 -0.87 3.00
N PHE A 548 0.44 -1.86 2.43
CA PHE A 548 1.00 -1.78 1.07
C PHE A 548 0.92 -3.11 0.32
N SER A 549 0.91 -3.04 -1.02
CA SER A 549 0.73 -4.23 -1.87
C SER A 549 1.93 -5.15 -1.77
N SER A 550 1.66 -6.45 -1.62
CA SER A 550 2.68 -7.51 -1.70
C SER A 550 3.32 -7.61 -3.09
N ASP A 551 2.79 -6.93 -4.11
CA ASP A 551 3.39 -6.88 -5.45
C ASP A 551 4.77 -6.18 -5.47
N PHE A 552 5.08 -5.35 -4.48
CA PHE A 552 6.38 -4.66 -4.35
C PHE A 552 7.55 -5.61 -4.14
N ILE A 553 7.29 -6.73 -3.48
CA ILE A 553 8.31 -7.65 -2.96
C ILE A 553 8.27 -9.02 -3.65
N LYS A 554 7.45 -9.17 -4.69
CA LYS A 554 7.42 -10.39 -5.48
C LYS A 554 8.81 -10.66 -6.04
N TYR A 555 9.25 -11.91 -5.89
CA TYR A 555 10.58 -12.34 -6.31
C TYR A 555 10.86 -11.99 -7.77
N GLU A 556 9.87 -12.18 -8.65
CA GLU A 556 9.97 -11.96 -10.09
C GLU A 556 10.35 -10.52 -10.46
N TYR A 557 9.85 -9.54 -9.71
CA TYR A 557 10.05 -8.11 -9.99
C TYR A 557 11.19 -7.51 -9.17
N TYR A 558 11.34 -7.92 -7.90
CA TYR A 558 12.31 -7.31 -7.00
C TYR A 558 13.70 -7.97 -7.08
N ALA A 559 13.75 -9.29 -6.91
CA ALA A 559 14.97 -10.04 -6.57
C ALA A 559 15.45 -11.07 -7.61
N LYS A 560 14.70 -11.28 -8.70
CA LYS A 560 15.14 -12.12 -9.82
C LYS A 560 16.47 -11.64 -10.40
N ASP A 561 16.61 -10.33 -10.52
CA ASP A 561 17.86 -9.62 -10.81
C ASP A 561 18.27 -8.78 -9.59
N VAL A 562 19.48 -8.23 -9.59
CA VAL A 562 19.98 -7.36 -8.51
C VAL A 562 18.98 -6.25 -8.17
N PRO A 563 18.49 -6.12 -6.92
CA PRO A 563 17.55 -5.09 -6.50
C PRO A 563 18.05 -3.67 -6.77
N ASP A 564 17.11 -2.75 -7.01
CA ASP A 564 17.41 -1.33 -7.15
C ASP A 564 17.35 -0.61 -5.79
N GLU A 565 18.30 0.28 -5.51
CA GLU A 565 18.43 0.96 -4.21
C GLU A 565 17.19 1.79 -3.86
N ARG A 566 16.61 2.51 -4.83
CA ARG A 566 15.43 3.35 -4.60
C ARG A 566 14.23 2.48 -4.23
N CYS A 567 14.07 1.36 -4.92
CA CYS A 567 13.03 0.38 -4.62
C CYS A 567 13.18 -0.18 -3.20
N THR A 568 14.39 -0.55 -2.79
CA THR A 568 14.68 -1.01 -1.43
C THR A 568 14.33 0.06 -0.39
N ILE A 569 14.68 1.33 -0.63
CA ILE A 569 14.36 2.43 0.29
C ILE A 569 12.84 2.61 0.45
N ILE A 570 12.07 2.50 -0.63
CA ILE A 570 10.60 2.57 -0.57
C ILE A 570 10.05 1.47 0.34
N ILE A 571 10.46 0.22 0.12
CA ILE A 571 10.02 -0.93 0.93
C ILE A 571 10.36 -0.72 2.41
N LEU A 572 11.58 -0.28 2.71
CA LEU A 572 12.03 -0.01 4.07
C LEU A 572 11.23 1.10 4.75
N ALA A 573 10.91 2.18 4.02
CA ALA A 573 10.10 3.28 4.54
C ALA A 573 8.68 2.82 4.89
N MET A 574 8.08 1.96 4.05
CA MET A 574 6.77 1.39 4.29
C MET A 574 6.77 0.45 5.50
N LEU A 575 7.76 -0.46 5.59
CA LEU A 575 7.91 -1.35 6.75
C LEU A 575 8.14 -0.58 8.05
N ALA A 576 8.99 0.46 8.02
CA ALA A 576 9.23 1.30 9.19
C ALA A 576 7.94 1.98 9.66
N HIS A 577 7.11 2.49 8.74
CA HIS A 577 5.82 3.05 9.08
C HIS A 577 4.91 2.05 9.79
N ASP A 578 4.76 0.85 9.24
CA ASP A 578 3.82 -0.14 9.76
C ASP A 578 4.24 -0.69 11.12
N LEU A 579 5.54 -0.92 11.29
CA LEU A 579 6.09 -1.52 12.51
C LEU A 579 6.23 -0.48 13.65
N ILE A 580 6.63 0.75 13.33
CA ILE A 580 7.00 1.77 14.32
C ILE A 580 5.90 2.85 14.47
N PHE A 581 5.29 3.31 13.38
CA PHE A 581 4.45 4.52 13.37
C PHE A 581 2.94 4.23 13.36
N SER A 582 2.49 3.10 12.80
CA SER A 582 1.07 2.76 12.68
C SER A 582 0.40 2.43 14.03
N ASN A 583 1.16 1.93 15.02
CA ASN A 583 0.67 1.58 16.35
C ASN A 583 0.68 2.78 17.33
N ASN A 584 -0.07 3.84 17.03
CA ASN A 584 -0.17 5.02 17.89
C ASN A 584 -1.02 4.83 19.16
N ASN A 585 -1.77 3.73 19.25
CA ASN A 585 -2.50 3.35 20.47
C ASN A 585 -1.89 2.07 21.02
N ASN A 586 -0.97 2.19 21.97
CA ASN A 586 -0.86 1.34 23.17
C ASN A 586 0.50 1.51 23.84
N ASN A 587 0.48 1.52 25.17
CA ASN A 587 1.62 1.42 26.08
C ASN A 587 2.34 0.03 26.00
N GLU A 588 2.28 -0.63 24.84
CA GLU A 588 2.84 -1.97 24.57
C GLU A 588 4.23 -1.93 23.94
N ASN A 589 4.78 -0.74 23.66
CA ASN A 589 6.13 -0.59 23.08
C ASN A 589 7.22 -1.23 23.98
N ASP A 590 7.03 -1.24 25.30
CA ASP A 590 7.95 -1.88 26.25
C ASP A 590 7.93 -3.42 26.20
N PHE A 591 6.82 -4.03 25.79
CA PHE A 591 6.68 -5.50 25.78
C PHE A 591 7.27 -6.15 24.51
N ARG A 592 7.35 -5.42 23.39
CA ARG A 592 7.89 -5.93 22.11
C ARG A 592 9.36 -6.30 22.21
N HIS A 593 10.14 -5.45 22.89
CA HIS A 593 11.59 -5.63 23.03
C HIS A 593 11.94 -6.64 24.13
N GLN A 594 11.20 -6.72 25.23
CA GLN A 594 11.64 -7.50 26.40
C GLN A 594 11.56 -9.02 26.26
N LYS A 595 10.56 -9.56 25.55
CA LYS A 595 10.35 -11.02 25.46
C LYS A 595 11.32 -11.68 24.48
N LEU A 596 11.49 -11.10 23.29
CA LEU A 596 12.49 -11.55 22.32
C LEU A 596 13.92 -11.32 22.82
N PHE A 597 14.17 -10.22 23.54
CA PHE A 597 15.47 -9.96 24.17
C PHE A 597 15.82 -11.03 25.21
N LYS A 598 14.86 -11.54 25.99
CA LYS A 598 15.09 -12.68 26.90
C LYS A 598 15.38 -13.98 26.14
N GLU A 599 14.63 -14.27 25.07
CA GLU A 599 14.84 -15.49 24.26
C GLU A 599 16.14 -15.46 23.44
N LEU A 600 16.56 -14.30 22.94
CA LEU A 600 17.88 -14.11 22.32
C LEU A 600 18.98 -14.21 23.38
N LYS A 601 18.82 -13.57 24.56
CA LYS A 601 19.74 -13.65 25.70
C LYS A 601 19.98 -15.08 26.20
N GLU A 602 18.95 -15.90 26.33
CA GLU A 602 19.07 -17.31 26.73
C GLU A 602 19.84 -18.15 25.67
N LYS A 603 19.73 -17.80 24.38
CA LYS A 603 20.51 -18.44 23.31
C LYS A 603 21.99 -18.04 23.31
N TYR A 604 22.33 -16.80 23.66
CA TYR A 604 23.74 -16.37 23.77
C TYR A 604 24.53 -17.11 24.85
N PHE A 605 23.85 -17.54 25.94
CA PHE A 605 24.48 -18.37 26.96
C PHE A 605 24.66 -19.83 26.48
N ASN A 606 23.68 -20.39 25.79
CA ASN A 606 23.73 -21.80 25.34
C ASN A 606 24.63 -22.03 24.12
N ASP A 607 24.74 -21.08 23.17
CA ASP A 607 25.61 -21.24 22.01
C ASP A 607 27.11 -21.18 22.41
N ASN A 608 27.46 -20.40 23.43
CA ASN A 608 28.81 -20.40 24.00
C ASN A 608 29.16 -21.72 24.71
N GLU A 609 28.22 -22.32 25.46
CA GLU A 609 28.42 -23.65 26.04
C GLU A 609 28.56 -24.73 24.96
N SER A 610 27.76 -24.69 23.90
CA SER A 610 27.85 -25.67 22.80
C SER A 610 29.18 -25.57 22.02
N ILE A 611 29.72 -24.37 21.83
CA ILE A 611 31.02 -24.16 21.16
C ILE A 611 32.19 -24.53 22.10
N ILE A 612 32.04 -24.31 23.41
CA ILE A 612 33.01 -24.77 24.42
C ILE A 612 33.00 -26.30 24.53
N ASP A 613 31.84 -26.95 24.44
CA ASP A 613 31.73 -28.41 24.42
C ASP A 613 32.23 -29.04 23.13
N ILE A 614 32.07 -28.36 21.98
CA ILE A 614 32.66 -28.79 20.70
C ILE A 614 34.18 -28.60 20.73
N LYS A 615 34.70 -27.49 21.26
CA LYS A 615 36.16 -27.28 21.44
C LYS A 615 36.77 -28.19 22.50
N ASN A 616 36.05 -28.52 23.56
CA ASN A 616 36.50 -29.48 24.58
C ASN A 616 36.43 -30.92 24.04
N LYS A 617 35.45 -31.25 23.19
CA LYS A 617 35.42 -32.51 22.45
C LYS A 617 36.55 -32.58 21.42
N GLU A 618 36.81 -31.54 20.64
CA GLU A 618 37.94 -31.48 19.69
C GLU A 618 39.30 -31.53 20.40
N ASN A 619 39.45 -30.89 21.57
CA ASN A 619 40.67 -31.00 22.38
C ASN A 619 40.80 -32.38 23.08
N SER A 620 39.70 -33.06 23.39
CA SER A 620 39.70 -34.45 23.89
C SER A 620 39.97 -35.48 22.79
N ILE A 621 39.60 -35.17 21.53
CA ILE A 621 39.86 -35.99 20.35
C ILE A 621 41.32 -35.79 19.91
N ASN A 622 41.84 -34.56 19.93
CA ASN A 622 43.25 -34.29 19.61
C ASN A 622 44.24 -34.79 20.68
N SER A 623 43.80 -34.99 21.93
CA SER A 623 44.62 -35.62 22.98
C SER A 623 44.53 -37.15 23.00
N SER A 624 43.52 -37.74 22.35
CA SER A 624 43.42 -39.20 22.17
C SER A 624 44.04 -39.71 20.87
N GLU A 625 44.14 -38.87 19.82
CA GLU A 625 44.74 -39.25 18.52
C GLU A 625 46.28 -39.15 18.44
N ILE A 626 46.98 -38.72 19.49
CA ILE A 626 48.47 -38.82 19.56
C ILE A 626 48.93 -40.12 20.26
N SER A 627 48.01 -41.01 20.67
CA SER A 627 48.35 -42.23 21.41
C SER A 627 48.14 -43.56 20.67
N ILE A 628 47.92 -43.56 19.34
CA ILE A 628 47.79 -44.82 18.58
C ILE A 628 48.39 -44.68 17.17
N SER A 629 49.72 -44.74 17.07
CA SER A 629 50.39 -45.05 15.80
C SER A 629 51.82 -45.59 15.96
N THR A 630 52.04 -46.49 16.92
CA THR A 630 53.22 -47.38 16.86
C THR A 630 52.91 -48.72 17.51
N ASN A 631 52.19 -49.62 16.82
CA ASN A 631 52.24 -51.06 17.12
C ASN A 631 51.55 -51.91 16.04
N THR A 632 52.24 -52.13 14.91
CA THR A 632 52.10 -53.37 14.12
C THR A 632 53.36 -53.59 13.28
N PHE A 633 54.40 -54.16 13.89
CA PHE A 633 55.32 -55.06 13.19
C PHE A 633 55.63 -56.22 14.12
N VAL A 634 55.04 -57.38 13.82
CA VAL A 634 55.23 -58.65 14.52
C VAL A 634 56.25 -59.48 13.75
N LYS A 635 57.17 -60.10 14.51
CA LYS A 635 58.06 -61.23 14.20
C LYS A 635 59.30 -60.94 13.33
N GLU A 636 60.47 -60.90 13.96
CA GLU A 636 61.36 -62.08 14.09
C GLU A 636 62.70 -61.71 14.77
N LYS A 637 63.23 -62.67 15.55
CA LYS A 637 64.66 -62.93 15.86
C LYS A 637 65.42 -62.07 16.90
N ARG A 638 65.83 -62.78 17.96
CA ARG A 638 67.22 -62.92 18.47
C ARG A 638 67.87 -61.65 19.07
N SER A 639 67.99 -61.57 20.39
CA SER A 639 69.18 -61.93 21.21
C SER A 639 70.24 -60.83 21.34
N CYS A 640 70.80 -60.71 22.56
CA CYS A 640 72.04 -59.99 22.96
C CYS A 640 71.86 -58.49 23.26
N GLN A 641 71.96 -58.07 24.53
CA GLN A 641 73.18 -57.63 25.24
C GLN A 641 73.89 -56.44 24.58
N GLY A 642 74.12 -55.36 25.33
CA GLY A 642 75.21 -54.44 25.01
C GLY A 642 75.07 -52.99 25.47
N ASN A 643 75.81 -52.69 26.52
CA ASN A 643 76.21 -51.41 27.12
C ASN A 643 76.59 -50.22 26.19
N PHE A 644 76.72 -49.08 26.90
CA PHE A 644 77.57 -47.89 26.69
C PHE A 644 76.88 -46.68 26.04
N HIS A 645 77.19 -45.41 26.30
CA HIS A 645 77.79 -44.58 27.37
C HIS A 645 78.12 -43.25 26.64
N SER A 646 78.06 -42.12 27.35
CA SER A 646 78.78 -40.87 27.04
C SER A 646 78.26 -40.05 25.84
N LYS A 647 78.39 -38.72 25.74
CA LYS A 647 78.88 -37.64 26.60
C LYS A 647 78.61 -36.32 25.84
N ASN A 648 78.41 -35.24 26.60
CA ASN A 648 78.78 -33.83 26.28
C ASN A 648 78.05 -33.14 25.10
N HIS A 649 77.90 -31.81 25.01
CA HIS A 649 78.63 -30.68 25.56
C HIS A 649 77.69 -29.45 25.69
N LEU A 650 78.07 -28.56 26.61
CA LEU A 650 77.63 -27.18 26.80
C LEU A 650 77.73 -26.31 25.51
N THR A 651 76.93 -25.25 25.39
CA THR A 651 77.36 -23.85 25.65
C THR A 651 76.24 -22.81 25.49
N ASN A 652 76.34 -21.82 26.38
CA ASN A 652 75.64 -20.55 26.54
C ASN A 652 75.39 -19.69 25.28
N GLY A 653 74.41 -18.78 25.39
CA GLY A 653 74.34 -17.57 24.57
C GLY A 653 73.07 -16.75 24.82
N SER A 654 73.13 -15.84 25.79
CA SER A 654 72.15 -14.77 26.04
C SER A 654 72.34 -13.59 25.09
N LEU A 655 71.26 -12.91 24.68
CA LEU A 655 70.97 -11.46 24.85
C LEU A 655 70.09 -10.88 23.73
N TYR A 656 69.16 -10.04 24.20
CA TYR A 656 68.22 -9.14 23.53
C TYR A 656 66.88 -9.70 23.03
#